data_AF-A0A6A1XRL4-F1
#
_entry.id   AF-A0A6A1XRL4-F1
#
_cell.length_a   1.000
_cell.length_b   1.000
_cell.length_c   1.000
_cell.angle_alpha   90.00
_cell.angle_beta   90.00
_cell.angle_gamma   90.00
#
_symmetry.space_group_name_H-M   'P 1'
#
loop_
_entity.id
_entity.type
_entity.pdbx_description
1 polymer ?
#
loop_
_entity_poly.entity_id
_entity_poly.type
_entity_poly.pdbx_seq_one_letter_code
_entity_poly.pdbx_strand_id
1 'polypeptide(L)'
;MEMFGKTLCVTYDELVGSGIMSKSNYKKHVREKKFVLLQKGGNGRKVRIVYESMPETIRANYDAKYPDAKKQLKKQIVPMNERLKGDEKAANFFRTYTPKITIERQTEYMLNVKVLNAMVAKEMDLKGIHNQSGYQHKPLVRDTIIALCESLRERYGHTLPKSAARLIEKYNDYKKRSYVALINGNIGNQVARKVGPKEGRLLLRLKRSKFPVYTDMQIFEEYNRIAEEKGLKRIESPNTVTNYLYKTAVKLWWYASVYGEVAFKNEFMPLFDTQLPEMPNTLWYGDGTKLNLYYKDYDKKQKRMVARTIDVYEVMDACTEVFLGYSFGQENFLTQYDAYRMALETWKVKPYEIVTDNQGGHKTKGAQTFFKKICHLHKTTMPHNGQSKSIESAFGRFQQQVLHKLYNFTGQNVTAVKENSHVNVDLIMVNIERLPTLEEVKEQYIACRNEWNTMDHPTSETGMTRMEMYTSLNSPNAEPLEDYEVADLFKIFSTTSVKYGKDGYCFEIDKKEYRYQVYDESGQVDLNFHMQNVGESFRYRYDPKDMTVIELWRTTATGLVYETDATPKVKIHRATAERDEKDNNFLFTQLRENERARVAHHIASEELLLEESMSEAYTRLIIPRPVGVSKDSMDDYREEYADGKLRAPVDYLPGTGLGTYEPDDEEERGVASVGEFTKETSGFTWADMYKDF
;
A
#
# COMPACT_ATOMS: atom_id res chain seq x y z
N MET A 1 -46.06 45.05 -24.14
CA MET A 1 -44.91 45.66 -24.83
C MET A 1 -43.65 45.36 -24.05
N GLU A 2 -42.57 44.93 -24.71
CA GLU A 2 -41.29 44.57 -24.07
C GLU A 2 -40.09 44.98 -24.92
N MET A 3 -38.91 45.09 -24.32
CA MET A 3 -37.65 45.27 -25.04
C MET A 3 -37.05 43.92 -25.40
N PHE A 4 -36.61 43.75 -26.64
CA PHE A 4 -35.75 42.63 -27.05
C PHE A 4 -34.46 43.21 -27.64
N GLY A 5 -33.35 43.07 -26.92
CA GLY A 5 -32.13 43.81 -27.22
C GLY A 5 -32.35 45.32 -27.09
N LYS A 6 -32.12 46.06 -28.19
CA LYS A 6 -32.35 47.52 -28.28
C LYS A 6 -33.69 47.89 -28.93
N THR A 7 -34.52 46.91 -29.31
CA THR A 7 -35.72 47.14 -30.14
C THR A 7 -37.01 46.90 -29.36
N LEU A 8 -37.96 47.82 -29.50
CA LEU A 8 -39.28 47.76 -28.87
C LEU A 8 -40.18 46.75 -29.59
N CYS A 9 -40.70 45.77 -28.85
CA CYS A 9 -41.49 44.68 -29.38
C CYS A 9 -42.87 44.58 -28.73
N VAL A 10 -43.83 44.08 -29.50
CA VAL A 10 -45.15 43.67 -29.03
C VAL A 10 -45.32 42.18 -29.29
N THR A 11 -45.95 41.47 -28.35
CA THR A 11 -46.13 40.03 -28.49
C THR A 11 -47.39 39.68 -29.27
N TYR A 12 -47.45 38.47 -29.84
CA TYR A 12 -48.64 37.99 -30.55
C TYR A 12 -49.89 38.00 -29.67
N ASP A 13 -49.79 37.59 -28.41
CA ASP A 13 -50.95 37.56 -27.49
C ASP A 13 -51.48 38.97 -27.21
N GLU A 14 -50.59 39.96 -27.13
CA GLU A 14 -50.98 41.36 -26.93
C GLU A 14 -51.65 42.00 -28.15
N LEU A 15 -51.50 41.44 -29.36
CA LEU A 15 -52.15 41.94 -30.57
C LEU A 15 -53.38 41.13 -30.97
N VAL A 16 -53.29 39.80 -30.89
CA VAL A 16 -54.35 38.89 -31.33
C VAL A 16 -55.21 38.43 -30.16
N GLY A 17 -54.58 38.06 -29.03
CA GLY A 17 -55.30 37.64 -27.82
C GLY A 17 -56.08 38.79 -27.17
N SER A 18 -55.61 40.02 -27.32
CA SER A 18 -56.32 41.23 -26.86
C SER A 18 -57.43 41.70 -27.80
N GLY A 19 -57.59 41.11 -28.99
CA GLY A 19 -58.62 41.48 -29.95
C GLY A 19 -58.35 42.77 -30.76
N ILE A 20 -57.13 43.31 -30.73
CA ILE A 20 -56.73 44.43 -31.62
C ILE A 20 -56.72 43.97 -33.09
N MET A 21 -56.44 42.69 -33.32
CA MET A 21 -56.41 42.08 -34.64
C MET A 21 -56.89 40.62 -34.59
N SER A 22 -57.58 40.15 -35.62
CA SER A 22 -57.94 38.72 -35.72
C SER A 22 -56.75 37.86 -36.14
N LYS A 23 -56.74 36.57 -35.76
CA LYS A 23 -55.70 35.60 -36.14
C LYS A 23 -55.50 35.50 -37.66
N SER A 24 -56.59 35.57 -38.43
CA SER A 24 -56.54 35.56 -39.89
C SER A 24 -55.89 36.81 -40.45
N ASN A 25 -56.19 37.98 -39.88
CA ASN A 25 -55.58 39.24 -40.30
C ASN A 25 -54.09 39.28 -39.93
N TYR A 26 -53.71 38.76 -38.76
CA TYR A 26 -52.31 38.62 -38.36
C TYR A 26 -51.51 37.76 -39.37
N LYS A 27 -52.04 36.58 -39.73
CA LYS A 27 -51.39 35.71 -40.73
C LYS A 27 -51.24 36.40 -42.09
N LYS A 28 -52.22 37.21 -42.50
CA LYS A 28 -52.15 38.01 -43.73
C LYS A 28 -51.02 39.05 -43.66
N HIS A 29 -50.94 39.83 -42.57
CA HIS A 29 -49.88 40.84 -42.40
C HIS A 29 -48.48 40.25 -42.32
N VAL A 30 -48.32 39.07 -41.72
CA VAL A 30 -47.03 38.33 -41.73
C VAL A 30 -46.70 37.85 -43.14
N ARG A 31 -47.65 37.28 -43.90
CA ARG A 31 -47.45 36.81 -45.28
C ARG A 31 -47.09 37.96 -46.24
N GLU A 32 -47.75 39.11 -46.07
CA GLU A 32 -47.49 40.34 -46.84
C GLU A 32 -46.23 41.08 -46.39
N LYS A 33 -45.46 40.53 -45.43
CA LYS A 33 -44.24 41.13 -44.86
C LYS A 33 -44.44 42.53 -44.23
N LYS A 34 -45.68 42.86 -43.84
CA LYS A 34 -46.00 44.10 -43.12
C LYS A 34 -45.64 44.07 -41.63
N PHE A 35 -45.36 42.87 -41.10
CA PHE A 35 -44.82 42.72 -39.74
C PHE A 35 -43.40 42.15 -39.80
N VAL A 36 -42.47 42.84 -39.15
CA VAL A 36 -41.12 42.32 -38.92
C VAL A 36 -41.12 41.54 -37.61
N LEU A 37 -40.87 40.24 -37.71
CA LEU A 37 -40.79 39.33 -36.56
C LEU A 37 -39.32 39.17 -36.15
N LEU A 38 -38.98 39.60 -34.92
CA LEU A 38 -37.65 39.34 -34.36
C LEU A 38 -37.53 37.92 -33.79
N GLN A 39 -38.66 37.32 -33.42
CA GLN A 39 -38.72 35.96 -32.92
C GLN A 39 -40.01 35.28 -33.40
N LYS A 40 -39.86 34.13 -34.09
CA LYS A 40 -41.00 33.25 -34.42
C LYS A 40 -41.35 32.40 -33.19
N GLY A 41 -42.64 32.17 -32.98
CA GLY A 41 -43.16 31.38 -31.85
C GLY A 41 -43.07 29.87 -32.09
N GLY A 42 -43.06 29.10 -31.00
CA GLY A 42 -42.97 27.62 -30.98
C GLY A 42 -42.12 27.12 -29.79
N ASN A 43 -42.37 25.91 -29.28
CA ASN A 43 -41.68 25.34 -28.08
C ASN A 43 -41.62 26.31 -26.88
N GLY A 44 -42.77 26.85 -26.47
CA GLY A 44 -42.88 27.78 -25.34
C GLY A 44 -42.34 29.20 -25.59
N ARG A 45 -41.77 29.49 -26.77
CA ARG A 45 -41.27 30.82 -27.14
C ARG A 45 -42.40 31.72 -27.63
N LYS A 46 -42.46 32.94 -27.09
CA LYS A 46 -43.41 33.98 -27.50
C LYS A 46 -42.98 34.61 -28.82
N VAL A 47 -43.93 34.90 -29.69
CA VAL A 47 -43.70 35.66 -30.92
C VAL A 47 -43.47 37.13 -30.55
N ARG A 48 -42.41 37.75 -31.10
CA ARG A 48 -42.08 39.17 -30.89
C ARG A 48 -42.12 39.93 -32.23
N ILE A 49 -43.00 40.92 -32.32
CA ILE A 49 -43.22 41.78 -33.49
C ILE A 49 -42.62 43.14 -33.21
N VAL A 50 -41.83 43.68 -34.14
CA VAL A 50 -41.23 45.02 -33.99
C VAL A 50 -42.33 46.07 -34.03
N TYR A 51 -42.44 46.86 -32.96
CA TYR A 51 -43.52 47.83 -32.81
C TYR A 51 -43.52 48.87 -33.93
N GLU A 52 -42.35 49.40 -34.29
CA GLU A 52 -42.21 50.40 -35.35
C GLU A 52 -42.59 49.88 -36.74
N SER A 53 -42.43 48.57 -36.99
CA SER A 53 -42.77 47.96 -38.27
C SER A 53 -44.27 47.82 -38.51
N MET A 54 -45.10 47.95 -37.47
CA MET A 54 -46.54 47.76 -37.59
C MET A 54 -47.22 48.93 -38.33
N PRO A 55 -48.26 48.67 -39.15
CA PRO A 55 -49.03 49.73 -39.78
C PRO A 55 -49.62 50.71 -38.76
N GLU A 56 -49.70 51.98 -39.13
CA GLU A 56 -50.06 53.08 -38.24
C GLU A 56 -51.43 52.89 -37.55
N THR A 57 -52.41 52.37 -38.28
CA THR A 57 -53.75 52.04 -37.75
C THR A 57 -53.71 51.02 -36.62
N ILE A 58 -52.80 50.03 -36.69
CA ILE A 58 -52.64 48.99 -35.67
C ILE A 58 -51.84 49.54 -34.48
N ARG A 59 -50.84 50.39 -34.71
CA ARG A 59 -50.10 51.07 -33.63
C ARG A 59 -51.00 52.01 -32.83
N ALA A 60 -51.85 52.79 -33.50
CA ALA A 60 -52.81 53.68 -32.86
C ALA A 60 -53.80 52.89 -31.99
N ASN A 61 -54.34 51.78 -32.50
CA ASN A 61 -55.23 50.90 -31.73
C ASN A 61 -54.52 50.24 -30.54
N TYR A 62 -53.24 49.90 -30.68
CA TYR A 62 -52.43 49.36 -29.59
C TYR A 62 -52.18 50.39 -28.49
N ASP A 63 -51.78 51.60 -28.85
CA ASP A 63 -51.49 52.67 -27.88
C ASP A 63 -52.77 53.14 -27.16
N ALA A 64 -53.92 53.15 -27.84
CA ALA A 64 -55.21 53.44 -27.20
C ALA A 64 -55.62 52.37 -26.16
N LYS A 65 -55.30 51.10 -26.42
CA LYS A 65 -55.65 49.98 -25.53
C LYS A 65 -54.63 49.76 -24.40
N TYR A 66 -53.37 50.15 -24.62
CA TYR A 66 -52.28 50.01 -23.65
C TYR A 66 -51.54 51.34 -23.41
N PRO A 67 -52.22 52.37 -22.87
CA PRO A 67 -51.67 53.73 -22.74
C PRO A 67 -50.45 53.82 -21.80
N ASP A 68 -50.37 52.94 -20.78
CA ASP A 68 -49.29 52.95 -19.80
C ASP A 68 -48.12 52.01 -20.13
N ALA A 69 -48.18 51.25 -21.22
CA ALA A 69 -47.15 50.26 -21.56
C ALA A 69 -45.75 50.89 -21.70
N LYS A 70 -45.65 52.09 -22.29
CA LYS A 70 -44.38 52.84 -22.40
C LYS A 70 -43.86 53.36 -21.04
N LYS A 71 -44.76 53.69 -20.09
CA LYS A 71 -44.38 54.15 -18.73
C LYS A 71 -43.92 53.00 -17.84
N GLN A 72 -44.59 51.85 -17.92
CA GLN A 72 -44.21 50.64 -17.16
C GLN A 72 -42.83 50.11 -17.60
N LEU A 73 -42.54 50.19 -18.91
CA LEU A 73 -41.24 49.83 -19.47
C LEU A 73 -40.10 50.73 -18.93
N LYS A 74 -40.34 52.04 -18.77
CA LYS A 74 -39.37 52.97 -18.14
C LYS A 74 -39.06 52.66 -16.67
N LYS A 75 -40.02 52.11 -15.92
CA LYS A 75 -39.81 51.69 -14.52
C LYS A 75 -38.99 50.40 -14.39
N GLN A 76 -39.01 49.51 -15.40
CA GLN A 76 -38.24 48.26 -15.40
C GLN A 76 -36.77 48.43 -15.84
N ILE A 77 -36.44 49.53 -16.53
CA ILE A 77 -35.08 49.81 -16.99
C ILE A 77 -34.30 50.50 -15.85
N VAL A 78 -33.47 49.74 -15.13
CA VAL A 78 -32.52 50.27 -14.15
C VAL A 78 -31.38 50.97 -14.92
N PRO A 79 -31.05 52.25 -14.64
CA PRO A 79 -29.84 52.86 -15.17
C PRO A 79 -28.62 52.03 -14.75
N MET A 80 -27.74 51.70 -15.69
CA MET A 80 -26.56 50.85 -15.44
C MET A 80 -25.68 51.35 -14.27
N ASN A 81 -25.78 52.63 -13.92
CA ASN A 81 -25.03 53.32 -12.88
C ASN A 81 -25.53 53.11 -11.43
N GLU A 82 -26.69 52.47 -11.22
CA GLU A 82 -27.24 52.22 -9.87
C GLU A 82 -26.98 50.80 -9.34
N ARG A 83 -26.30 49.94 -10.10
CA ARG A 83 -25.94 48.59 -9.64
C ARG A 83 -24.75 48.67 -8.69
N LEU A 84 -24.94 48.22 -7.45
CA LEU A 84 -23.88 48.07 -6.46
C LEU A 84 -22.80 47.11 -6.98
N LYS A 85 -21.61 47.64 -7.26
CA LYS A 85 -20.46 46.84 -7.71
C LYS A 85 -19.94 45.97 -6.55
N GLY A 86 -19.49 44.76 -6.87
CA GLY A 86 -18.76 43.91 -5.91
C GLY A 86 -17.43 44.54 -5.53
N ASP A 87 -16.98 44.29 -4.29
CA ASP A 87 -15.65 44.69 -3.81
C ASP A 87 -14.93 43.44 -3.27
N GLU A 88 -14.08 42.85 -4.11
CA GLU A 88 -13.28 41.66 -3.76
C GLU A 88 -12.28 41.96 -2.64
N LYS A 89 -11.78 43.19 -2.55
CA LYS A 89 -10.83 43.60 -1.51
C LYS A 89 -11.52 43.67 -0.15
N ALA A 90 -12.74 44.20 -0.10
CA ALA A 90 -13.57 44.16 1.11
C ALA A 90 -13.91 42.73 1.52
N ALA A 91 -14.18 41.84 0.55
CA ALA A 91 -14.53 40.45 0.82
C ALA A 91 -13.37 39.71 1.45
N ASN A 92 -12.17 39.88 0.89
CA ASN A 92 -10.97 39.30 1.46
C ASN A 92 -10.65 39.91 2.84
N PHE A 93 -10.76 41.23 2.98
CA PHE A 93 -10.47 41.93 4.23
C PHE A 93 -11.33 41.42 5.41
N PHE A 94 -12.67 41.35 5.25
CA PHE A 94 -13.53 40.86 6.34
C PHE A 94 -13.37 39.36 6.60
N ARG A 95 -13.01 38.56 5.58
CA ARG A 95 -12.71 37.12 5.72
C ARG A 95 -11.44 36.86 6.55
N THR A 96 -10.41 37.69 6.36
CA THR A 96 -9.11 37.52 7.03
C THR A 96 -8.95 38.35 8.30
N TYR A 97 -9.90 39.25 8.61
CA TYR A 97 -9.83 40.13 9.78
C TYR A 97 -9.73 39.36 11.11
N THR A 98 -8.92 39.89 12.04
CA THR A 98 -8.77 39.36 13.40
C THR A 98 -9.06 40.48 14.40
N PRO A 99 -10.01 40.31 15.33
CA PRO A 99 -10.75 39.07 15.65
C PRO A 99 -11.77 38.64 14.59
N LYS A 100 -12.03 37.33 14.46
CA LYS A 100 -12.90 36.77 13.41
C LYS A 100 -14.32 37.33 13.49
N ILE A 101 -14.87 37.72 12.34
CA ILE A 101 -16.22 38.28 12.17
C ILE A 101 -17.16 37.16 11.68
N THR A 102 -18.39 37.07 12.21
CA THR A 102 -19.37 36.07 11.77
C THR A 102 -19.85 36.32 10.34
N ILE A 103 -20.35 35.29 9.65
CA ILE A 103 -20.76 35.38 8.24
C ILE A 103 -21.90 36.40 8.05
N GLU A 104 -22.82 36.48 9.01
CA GLU A 104 -23.95 37.42 8.98
C GLU A 104 -23.43 38.86 9.02
N ARG A 105 -22.47 39.15 9.92
CA ARG A 105 -21.83 40.46 10.02
C ARG A 105 -20.93 40.77 8.82
N GLN A 106 -20.25 39.79 8.26
CA GLN A 106 -19.49 39.97 7.01
C GLN A 106 -20.42 40.37 5.87
N THR A 107 -21.60 39.76 5.76
CA THR A 107 -22.61 40.07 4.74
C THR A 107 -23.18 41.48 4.95
N GLU A 108 -23.47 41.84 6.20
CA GLU A 108 -23.90 43.18 6.58
C GLU A 108 -22.84 44.24 6.21
N TYR A 109 -21.59 44.03 6.61
CA TYR A 109 -20.49 44.94 6.31
C TYR A 109 -20.20 45.02 4.82
N MET A 110 -20.31 43.92 4.10
CA MET A 110 -20.19 43.88 2.64
C MET A 110 -21.22 44.77 1.97
N LEU A 111 -22.48 44.66 2.38
CA LEU A 111 -23.56 45.48 1.84
C LEU A 111 -23.31 46.97 2.14
N ASN A 112 -22.90 47.29 3.36
CA ASN A 112 -22.55 48.66 3.75
C ASN A 112 -21.36 49.21 2.96
N VAL A 113 -20.32 48.41 2.69
CA VAL A 113 -19.18 48.81 1.82
C VAL A 113 -19.67 49.13 0.43
N LYS A 114 -20.50 48.28 -0.18
CA LYS A 114 -21.02 48.52 -1.53
C LYS A 114 -21.75 49.87 -1.61
N VAL A 115 -22.57 50.18 -0.61
CA VAL A 115 -23.31 51.45 -0.53
C VAL A 115 -22.35 52.63 -0.36
N LEU A 116 -21.36 52.54 0.53
CA LEU A 116 -20.37 53.60 0.72
C LEU A 116 -19.51 53.82 -0.53
N ASN A 117 -19.12 52.75 -1.23
CA ASN A 117 -18.40 52.84 -2.50
C ASN A 117 -19.24 53.53 -3.58
N ALA A 118 -20.54 53.24 -3.66
CA ALA A 118 -21.45 53.94 -4.56
C ALA A 118 -21.58 55.44 -4.21
N MET A 119 -21.62 55.76 -2.91
CA MET A 119 -21.61 57.15 -2.43
C MET A 119 -20.29 57.87 -2.81
N VAL A 120 -19.13 57.20 -2.66
CA VAL A 120 -17.82 57.74 -3.07
C VAL A 120 -17.75 57.99 -4.56
N ALA A 121 -18.19 57.03 -5.38
CA ALA A 121 -18.23 57.18 -6.84
C ALA A 121 -19.11 58.36 -7.24
N LYS A 122 -20.30 58.49 -6.64
CA LYS A 122 -21.20 59.62 -6.92
C LYS A 122 -20.61 60.95 -6.48
N GLU A 123 -19.91 61.00 -5.34
CA GLU A 123 -19.18 62.20 -4.90
C GLU A 123 -18.12 62.62 -5.93
N MET A 124 -17.36 61.65 -6.45
CA MET A 124 -16.32 61.89 -7.45
C MET A 124 -16.90 62.40 -8.77
N ASP A 125 -17.98 61.79 -9.26
CA ASP A 125 -18.67 62.20 -10.49
C ASP A 125 -19.16 63.66 -10.37
N LEU A 126 -19.83 63.99 -9.26
CA LEU A 126 -20.36 65.35 -9.02
C LEU A 126 -19.24 66.38 -8.90
N LYS A 127 -18.11 66.03 -8.26
CA LYS A 127 -16.93 66.89 -8.21
C LYS A 127 -16.29 67.08 -9.58
N GLY A 128 -16.25 66.03 -10.41
CA GLY A 128 -15.77 66.10 -11.78
C GLY A 128 -16.59 67.08 -12.61
N ILE A 129 -17.92 66.97 -12.55
CA ILE A 129 -18.85 67.89 -13.24
C ILE A 129 -18.67 69.32 -12.73
N HIS A 130 -18.60 69.53 -11.41
CA HIS A 130 -18.41 70.86 -10.82
C HIS A 130 -17.07 71.49 -11.22
N ASN A 131 -16.00 70.70 -11.32
CA ASN A 131 -14.69 71.17 -11.78
C ASN A 131 -14.69 71.55 -13.26
N GLN A 132 -15.41 70.79 -14.11
CA GLN A 132 -15.58 71.14 -15.53
C GLN A 132 -16.41 72.42 -15.72
N SER A 133 -17.38 72.67 -14.84
CA SER A 133 -18.23 73.86 -14.87
C SER A 133 -17.66 75.07 -14.11
N GLY A 134 -16.45 74.97 -13.54
CA GLY A 134 -15.77 76.06 -12.85
C GLY A 134 -16.35 76.51 -11.49
N TYR A 135 -17.36 75.80 -10.96
CA TYR A 135 -18.05 76.17 -9.71
C TYR A 135 -18.38 74.95 -8.84
N GLN A 136 -18.01 74.99 -7.56
CA GLN A 136 -18.20 73.88 -6.61
C GLN A 136 -19.33 74.15 -5.61
N HIS A 137 -20.48 73.51 -5.78
CA HIS A 137 -21.60 73.60 -4.84
C HIS A 137 -21.59 72.45 -3.80
N LYS A 138 -20.78 72.60 -2.73
CA LYS A 138 -20.57 71.55 -1.71
C LYS A 138 -21.84 71.06 -0.99
N PRO A 139 -22.82 71.91 -0.61
CA PRO A 139 -24.06 71.44 0.02
C PRO A 139 -24.89 70.51 -0.88
N LEU A 140 -24.96 70.82 -2.17
CA LEU A 140 -25.71 70.02 -3.16
C LEU A 140 -25.10 68.62 -3.32
N VAL A 141 -23.76 68.52 -3.33
CA VAL A 141 -23.07 67.22 -3.38
C VAL A 141 -23.39 66.39 -2.14
N ARG A 142 -23.39 67.01 -0.96
CA ARG A 142 -23.72 66.35 0.31
C ARG A 142 -25.16 65.83 0.31
N ASP A 143 -26.12 66.67 -0.05
CA ASP A 143 -27.54 66.31 -0.03
C ASP A 143 -27.86 65.22 -1.05
N THR A 144 -27.20 65.25 -2.21
CA THR A 144 -27.34 64.23 -3.26
C THR A 144 -26.80 62.86 -2.81
N ILE A 145 -25.69 62.83 -2.08
CA ILE A 145 -25.11 61.59 -1.54
C ILE A 145 -25.97 61.00 -0.43
N ILE A 146 -26.55 61.85 0.43
CA ILE A 146 -27.49 61.42 1.47
C ILE A 146 -28.75 60.83 0.83
N ALA A 147 -29.33 61.51 -0.17
CA ALA A 147 -30.49 61.02 -0.90
C ALA A 147 -30.22 59.68 -1.61
N LEU A 148 -29.01 59.50 -2.17
CA LEU A 148 -28.58 58.22 -2.74
C LEU A 148 -28.50 57.11 -1.68
N CYS A 149 -27.99 57.41 -0.47
CA CYS A 149 -27.95 56.42 0.59
C CYS A 149 -29.36 55.98 1.02
N GLU A 150 -30.31 56.91 1.15
CA GLU A 150 -31.69 56.56 1.52
C GLU A 150 -32.40 55.75 0.43
N SER A 151 -32.21 56.07 -0.85
CA SER A 151 -32.79 55.28 -1.94
C SER A 151 -32.21 53.86 -2.03
N LEU A 152 -30.91 53.69 -1.73
CA LEU A 152 -30.26 52.39 -1.62
C LEU A 152 -30.71 51.62 -0.36
N ARG A 153 -31.09 52.32 0.72
CA ARG A 153 -31.66 51.70 1.92
C ARG A 153 -33.02 51.08 1.65
N GLU A 154 -33.92 51.80 0.97
CA GLU A 154 -35.24 51.26 0.60
C GLU A 154 -35.12 50.04 -0.32
N ARG A 155 -34.13 50.02 -1.22
CA ARG A 155 -33.96 48.95 -2.20
C ARG A 155 -33.22 47.71 -1.66
N TYR A 156 -32.19 47.90 -0.85
CA TYR A 156 -31.28 46.82 -0.44
C TYR A 156 -31.24 46.55 1.07
N GLY A 157 -31.87 47.39 1.91
CA GLY A 157 -32.00 47.14 3.35
C GLY A 157 -30.69 47.23 4.16
N HIS A 158 -29.73 48.07 3.75
CA HIS A 158 -28.45 48.20 4.45
C HIS A 158 -28.56 48.86 5.83
N THR A 159 -27.55 48.69 6.69
CA THR A 159 -27.60 49.07 8.12
C THR A 159 -26.85 50.35 8.49
N LEU A 160 -26.32 51.10 7.51
CA LEU A 160 -25.69 52.43 7.74
C LEU A 160 -26.60 53.40 8.54
N PRO A 161 -26.03 54.37 9.29
CA PRO A 161 -26.79 55.25 10.19
C PRO A 161 -27.94 56.03 9.52
N LYS A 162 -29.12 56.08 10.16
CA LYS A 162 -30.30 56.83 9.68
C LYS A 162 -30.19 58.36 9.85
N SER A 163 -29.42 58.81 10.83
CA SER A 163 -29.19 60.25 11.05
C SER A 163 -28.18 60.77 10.03
N ALA A 164 -28.54 61.81 9.27
CA ALA A 164 -27.68 62.44 8.28
C ALA A 164 -26.31 62.88 8.86
N ALA A 165 -26.28 63.37 10.10
CA ALA A 165 -25.03 63.75 10.76
C ALA A 165 -24.12 62.53 11.01
N ARG A 166 -24.68 61.45 11.58
CA ARG A 166 -23.93 60.21 11.86
C ARG A 166 -23.54 59.46 10.59
N LEU A 167 -24.36 59.52 9.54
CA LEU A 167 -24.04 58.95 8.23
C LEU A 167 -22.82 59.65 7.62
N ILE A 168 -22.78 60.98 7.66
CA ILE A 168 -21.65 61.76 7.15
C ILE A 168 -20.39 61.52 7.98
N GLU A 169 -20.51 61.42 9.31
CA GLU A 169 -19.41 61.04 10.19
C GLU A 169 -18.84 59.67 9.80
N LYS A 170 -19.71 58.66 9.66
CA LYS A 170 -19.33 57.29 9.25
C LYS A 170 -18.75 57.25 7.83
N TYR A 171 -19.28 58.05 6.92
CA TYR A 171 -18.80 58.18 5.55
C TYR A 171 -17.41 58.81 5.49
N ASN A 172 -17.18 59.89 6.22
CA ASN A 172 -15.87 60.53 6.34
C ASN A 172 -14.85 59.61 7.00
N ASP A 173 -15.29 58.85 8.00
CA ASP A 173 -14.48 57.85 8.67
C ASP A 173 -14.08 56.71 7.72
N TYR A 174 -15.03 56.22 6.92
CA TYR A 174 -14.78 55.24 5.87
C TYR A 174 -13.79 55.77 4.82
N LYS A 175 -13.87 57.04 4.42
CA LYS A 175 -12.89 57.63 3.50
C LYS A 175 -11.47 57.68 4.06
N LYS A 176 -11.32 57.74 5.39
CA LYS A 176 -10.00 57.78 6.06
C LYS A 176 -9.46 56.38 6.38
N ARG A 177 -10.30 55.50 6.92
CA ARG A 177 -9.91 54.19 7.47
C ARG A 177 -10.41 53.01 6.65
N SER A 178 -11.11 53.26 5.54
CA SER A 178 -11.70 52.25 4.66
C SER A 178 -12.51 51.22 5.45
N TYR A 179 -12.38 49.94 5.13
CA TYR A 179 -13.15 48.83 5.69
C TYR A 179 -13.12 48.73 7.23
N VAL A 180 -12.02 49.15 7.88
CA VAL A 180 -11.88 49.14 9.36
C VAL A 180 -12.96 50.00 10.02
N ALA A 181 -13.40 51.09 9.37
CA ALA A 181 -14.41 51.98 9.90
C ALA A 181 -15.74 51.26 10.19
N LEU A 182 -16.04 50.16 9.51
CA LEU A 182 -17.31 49.43 9.67
C LEU A 182 -17.29 48.41 10.81
N ILE A 183 -16.12 48.07 11.34
CA ILE A 183 -15.96 47.04 12.35
C ILE A 183 -16.34 47.59 13.73
N ASN A 184 -17.17 46.84 14.45
CA ASN A 184 -17.52 47.15 15.83
C ASN A 184 -16.33 46.84 16.77
N GLY A 185 -15.88 47.81 17.55
CA GLY A 185 -14.74 47.68 18.48
C GLY A 185 -14.92 46.66 19.60
N ASN A 186 -16.15 46.19 19.87
CA ASN A 186 -16.41 45.13 20.84
C ASN A 186 -16.28 43.71 20.25
N ILE A 187 -15.96 43.58 18.96
CA ILE A 187 -15.71 42.28 18.33
C ILE A 187 -14.43 41.68 18.94
N GLY A 188 -14.58 40.55 19.62
CA GLY A 188 -13.48 39.83 20.25
C GLY A 188 -13.15 40.25 21.69
N ASN A 189 -14.04 40.93 22.41
CA ASN A 189 -13.83 41.23 23.83
C ASN A 189 -13.64 39.95 24.66
N GLN A 190 -12.45 39.76 25.21
CA GLN A 190 -12.02 38.60 26.02
C GLN A 190 -12.16 38.83 27.54
N VAL A 191 -12.84 39.91 27.94
CA VAL A 191 -12.97 40.38 29.33
C VAL A 191 -13.64 39.33 30.24
N ALA A 192 -14.42 38.40 29.68
CA ALA A 192 -15.09 37.31 30.39
C ALA A 192 -14.29 35.98 30.45
N ARG A 193 -12.95 36.00 30.43
CA ARG A 193 -12.16 34.76 30.60
C ARG A 193 -12.28 34.25 32.06
N LYS A 194 -13.04 33.16 32.24
CA LYS A 194 -13.22 32.47 33.54
C LYS A 194 -11.94 31.81 34.09
N VAL A 195 -10.98 31.46 33.21
CA VAL A 195 -9.70 30.86 33.59
C VAL A 195 -8.58 31.69 32.96
N GLY A 196 -7.71 32.25 33.79
CA GLY A 196 -6.56 33.04 33.35
C GLY A 196 -5.33 32.16 33.05
N PRO A 197 -4.24 32.76 32.56
CA PRO A 197 -3.03 32.03 32.19
C PRO A 197 -2.35 31.31 33.38
N LYS A 198 -2.36 31.92 34.57
CA LYS A 198 -1.73 31.34 35.77
C LYS A 198 -2.52 30.13 36.27
N GLU A 199 -3.84 30.28 36.29
CA GLU A 199 -4.81 29.27 36.67
C GLU A 199 -4.74 28.07 35.71
N GLY A 200 -4.73 28.35 34.41
CA GLY A 200 -4.59 27.34 33.37
C GLY A 200 -3.29 26.54 33.44
N ARG A 201 -2.17 27.17 33.82
CA ARG A 201 -0.89 26.49 34.02
C ARG A 201 -0.94 25.50 35.18
N LEU A 202 -1.64 25.85 36.27
CA LEU A 202 -1.80 24.96 37.42
C LEU A 202 -2.70 23.77 37.06
N LEU A 203 -3.83 24.00 36.39
CA LEU A 203 -4.72 22.92 35.91
C LEU A 203 -3.98 21.93 34.99
N LEU A 204 -3.15 22.43 34.07
CA LEU A 204 -2.32 21.58 33.20
C LEU A 204 -1.30 20.75 33.99
N ARG A 205 -0.67 21.32 35.02
CA ARG A 205 0.27 20.59 35.88
C ARG A 205 -0.42 19.46 36.64
N LEU A 206 -1.59 19.74 37.22
CA LEU A 206 -2.39 18.74 37.92
C LEU A 206 -2.83 17.61 36.98
N LYS A 207 -3.32 17.93 35.78
CA LYS A 207 -3.73 16.92 34.79
C LYS A 207 -2.58 16.04 34.29
N ARG A 208 -1.35 16.57 34.26
CA ARG A 208 -0.13 15.82 33.87
C ARG A 208 0.54 15.09 35.04
N SER A 209 0.04 15.25 36.27
CA SER A 209 0.62 14.62 37.44
C SER A 209 0.51 13.09 37.35
N LYS A 210 1.61 12.40 37.67
CA LYS A 210 1.66 10.93 37.81
C LYS A 210 1.69 10.47 39.26
N PHE A 211 2.03 11.37 40.19
CA PHE A 211 2.24 11.07 41.60
C PHE A 211 1.65 12.20 42.46
N PRO A 212 0.33 12.16 42.75
CA PRO A 212 -0.66 11.17 42.32
C PRO A 212 -1.28 11.48 40.95
N VAL A 213 -2.01 10.52 40.38
CA VAL A 213 -2.89 10.72 39.22
C VAL A 213 -4.26 11.21 39.72
N TYR A 214 -4.76 12.32 39.19
CA TYR A 214 -6.02 12.93 39.62
C TYR A 214 -7.15 12.70 38.61
N THR A 215 -8.37 12.44 39.10
CA THR A 215 -9.60 12.57 38.30
C THR A 215 -9.95 14.04 38.07
N ASP A 216 -10.80 14.36 37.10
CA ASP A 216 -11.17 15.76 36.81
C ASP A 216 -11.81 16.47 38.01
N MET A 217 -12.55 15.74 38.85
CA MET A 217 -13.10 16.26 40.10
C MET A 217 -12.01 16.53 41.15
N GLN A 218 -11.04 15.62 41.30
CA GLN A 218 -9.92 15.82 42.21
C GLN A 218 -9.01 16.97 41.76
N ILE A 219 -8.84 17.18 40.45
CA ILE A 219 -8.12 18.35 39.90
C ILE A 219 -8.82 19.65 40.30
N PHE A 220 -10.14 19.69 40.29
CA PHE A 220 -10.92 20.86 40.70
C PHE A 220 -10.72 21.19 42.20
N GLU A 221 -10.81 20.17 43.06
CA GLU A 221 -10.61 20.32 44.51
C GLU A 221 -9.18 20.77 44.82
N GLU A 222 -8.19 20.10 44.24
CA GLU A 222 -6.77 20.37 44.47
C GLU A 222 -6.33 21.72 43.90
N TYR A 223 -6.88 22.10 42.75
CA TYR A 223 -6.68 23.43 42.19
C TYR A 223 -7.15 24.51 43.17
N ASN A 224 -8.36 24.37 43.73
CA ASN A 224 -8.95 25.38 44.61
C ASN A 224 -8.20 25.48 45.95
N ARG A 225 -7.69 24.37 46.48
CA ARG A 225 -6.80 24.34 47.65
C ARG A 225 -5.52 25.15 47.40
N ILE A 226 -4.83 24.87 46.29
CA ILE A 226 -3.58 25.57 45.92
C ILE A 226 -3.85 27.03 45.52
N ALA A 227 -5.01 27.32 44.94
CA ALA A 227 -5.38 28.68 44.54
C ALA A 227 -5.52 29.60 45.75
N GLU A 228 -6.07 29.11 46.87
CA GLU A 228 -6.16 29.84 48.14
C GLU A 228 -4.77 30.17 48.70
N GLU A 229 -3.87 29.19 48.74
CA GLU A 229 -2.48 29.38 49.19
C GLU A 229 -1.70 30.39 48.32
N LYS A 230 -2.01 30.48 47.02
CA LYS A 230 -1.27 31.30 46.04
C LYS A 230 -1.97 32.60 45.65
N GLY A 231 -3.10 32.92 46.27
CA GLY A 231 -3.91 34.10 45.92
C GLY A 231 -4.43 34.10 44.48
N LEU A 232 -4.66 32.93 43.89
CA LEU A 232 -5.26 32.78 42.56
C LEU A 232 -6.80 32.78 42.65
N LYS A 233 -7.48 33.09 41.55
CA LYS A 233 -8.95 33.05 41.51
C LYS A 233 -9.45 31.61 41.65
N ARG A 234 -10.34 31.39 42.61
CA ARG A 234 -11.04 30.11 42.77
C ARG A 234 -11.94 29.85 41.57
N ILE A 235 -12.05 28.59 41.19
CA ILE A 235 -13.00 28.14 40.17
C ILE A 235 -14.25 27.65 40.90
N GLU A 236 -15.42 28.15 40.49
CA GLU A 236 -16.69 27.88 41.18
C GLU A 236 -17.33 26.54 40.77
N SER A 237 -16.97 26.00 39.60
CA SER A 237 -17.62 24.80 39.05
C SER A 237 -16.62 23.81 38.45
N PRO A 238 -16.73 22.49 38.76
CA PRO A 238 -15.94 21.44 38.12
C PRO A 238 -16.04 21.44 36.59
N ASN A 239 -17.22 21.75 36.04
CA ASN A 239 -17.43 21.85 34.60
C ASN A 239 -16.53 22.91 33.94
N THR A 240 -16.13 23.96 34.67
CA THR A 240 -15.21 24.97 34.15
C THR A 240 -13.80 24.38 33.95
N VAL A 241 -13.38 23.45 34.82
CA VAL A 241 -12.11 22.72 34.69
C VAL A 241 -12.17 21.77 33.50
N THR A 242 -13.22 20.96 33.39
CA THR A 242 -13.44 20.05 32.25
C THR A 242 -13.46 20.84 30.94
N ASN A 243 -14.31 21.86 30.83
CA ASN A 243 -14.39 22.71 29.63
C ASN A 243 -13.08 23.42 29.30
N TYR A 244 -12.20 23.68 30.28
CA TYR A 244 -10.88 24.25 30.03
C TYR A 244 -9.90 23.18 29.52
N LEU A 245 -9.80 22.04 30.20
CA LEU A 245 -8.82 20.97 29.90
C LEU A 245 -9.08 20.27 28.57
N TYR A 246 -10.34 20.10 28.17
CA TYR A 246 -10.71 19.39 26.93
C TYR A 246 -10.86 20.31 25.71
N LYS A 247 -10.60 21.63 25.85
CA LYS A 247 -10.38 22.48 24.67
C LYS A 247 -9.18 21.96 23.90
N THR A 248 -9.28 21.77 22.58
CA THR A 248 -8.21 21.20 21.74
C THR A 248 -6.84 21.83 22.00
N ALA A 249 -6.78 23.17 22.06
CA ALA A 249 -5.55 23.92 22.33
C ALA A 249 -4.91 23.64 23.70
N VAL A 250 -5.67 23.14 24.68
CA VAL A 250 -5.20 22.75 26.02
C VAL A 250 -4.99 21.24 26.10
N LYS A 251 -5.88 20.44 25.51
CA LYS A 251 -5.83 18.97 25.43
C LYS A 251 -4.49 18.49 24.85
N LEU A 252 -4.01 19.14 23.80
CA LEU A 252 -2.70 18.91 23.18
C LEU A 252 -1.53 18.86 24.19
N TRP A 253 -1.58 19.65 25.26
CA TRP A 253 -0.46 19.77 26.21
C TRP A 253 -0.38 18.67 27.26
N TRP A 254 -1.47 17.94 27.49
CA TRP A 254 -1.51 16.90 28.53
C TRP A 254 -1.82 15.50 27.98
N TYR A 255 -2.46 15.40 26.81
CA TYR A 255 -2.98 14.13 26.31
C TYR A 255 -1.91 13.04 26.15
N ALA A 256 -0.78 13.35 25.51
CA ALA A 256 0.35 12.41 25.39
C ALA A 256 0.92 11.99 26.76
N SER A 257 0.99 12.93 27.72
CA SER A 257 1.47 12.61 29.08
C SER A 257 0.51 11.68 29.83
N VAL A 258 -0.80 11.73 29.54
CA VAL A 258 -1.82 10.92 30.23
C VAL A 258 -2.03 9.58 29.53
N TYR A 259 -2.27 9.58 28.22
CA TYR A 259 -2.66 8.41 27.43
C TYR A 259 -1.53 7.81 26.57
N GLY A 260 -0.36 8.45 26.53
CA GLY A 260 0.79 8.00 25.72
C GLY A 260 0.84 8.61 24.32
N GLU A 261 2.00 8.44 23.67
CA GLU A 261 2.31 9.05 22.38
C GLU A 261 1.47 8.46 21.23
N VAL A 262 1.21 7.15 21.27
CA VAL A 262 0.39 6.47 20.25
C VAL A 262 -1.02 7.03 20.22
N ALA A 263 -1.64 7.20 21.39
CA ALA A 263 -2.96 7.80 21.49
C ALA A 263 -2.95 9.26 20.99
N PHE A 264 -1.92 10.02 21.33
CA PHE A 264 -1.77 11.40 20.86
C PHE A 264 -1.67 11.48 19.34
N LYS A 265 -0.87 10.60 18.73
CA LYS A 265 -0.74 10.51 17.28
C LYS A 265 -2.09 10.23 16.62
N ASN A 266 -2.83 9.25 17.11
CA ASN A 266 -4.13 8.86 16.56
C ASN A 266 -5.20 9.97 16.69
N GLU A 267 -5.15 10.78 17.76
CA GLU A 267 -6.13 11.82 18.02
C GLU A 267 -5.84 13.15 17.29
N PHE A 268 -4.57 13.53 17.17
CA PHE A 268 -4.19 14.89 16.72
C PHE A 268 -3.35 14.96 15.45
N MET A 269 -2.61 13.91 15.10
CA MET A 269 -1.77 13.95 13.92
C MET A 269 -2.61 13.69 12.67
N PRO A 270 -2.37 14.43 11.58
CA PRO A 270 -3.07 14.17 10.32
C PRO A 270 -2.70 12.79 9.80
N LEU A 271 -3.71 12.08 9.30
CA LEU A 271 -3.54 10.85 8.54
C LEU A 271 -3.49 11.19 7.05
N PHE A 272 -2.73 10.43 6.28
CA PHE A 272 -2.77 10.51 4.83
C PHE A 272 -3.91 9.64 4.31
N ASP A 273 -4.66 10.16 3.34
CA ASP A 273 -5.57 9.34 2.55
C ASP A 273 -4.74 8.55 1.53
N THR A 274 -4.57 7.25 1.77
CA THR A 274 -3.89 6.34 0.85
C THR A 274 -4.91 5.61 0.00
N GLN A 275 -4.68 5.55 -1.31
CA GLN A 275 -5.46 4.70 -2.21
C GLN A 275 -4.87 3.30 -2.22
N LEU A 276 -5.74 2.29 -2.26
CA LEU A 276 -5.32 0.90 -2.45
C LEU A 276 -4.79 0.72 -3.88
N PRO A 277 -3.91 -0.28 -4.12
CA PRO A 277 -3.45 -0.60 -5.46
C PRO A 277 -4.62 -0.99 -6.38
N GLU A 278 -4.60 -0.51 -7.62
CA GLU A 278 -5.63 -0.80 -8.63
C GLU A 278 -5.32 -2.08 -9.44
N MET A 279 -4.11 -2.62 -9.32
CA MET A 279 -3.66 -3.80 -10.06
C MET A 279 -3.16 -4.89 -9.11
N PRO A 280 -3.49 -6.17 -9.36
CA PRO A 280 -2.99 -7.29 -8.56
C PRO A 280 -1.46 -7.38 -8.63
N ASN A 281 -0.85 -8.07 -7.68
CA ASN A 281 0.60 -8.34 -7.61
C ASN A 281 1.49 -7.09 -7.50
N THR A 282 0.88 -5.90 -7.37
CA THR A 282 1.61 -4.66 -7.08
C THR A 282 2.10 -4.64 -5.63
N LEU A 283 1.28 -5.13 -4.71
CA LEU A 283 1.56 -5.12 -3.28
C LEU A 283 0.96 -6.35 -2.61
N TRP A 284 1.82 -7.18 -2.02
CA TRP A 284 1.42 -8.27 -1.14
C TRP A 284 1.68 -7.91 0.32
N TYR A 285 0.69 -8.16 1.17
CA TYR A 285 0.84 -8.08 2.61
C TYR A 285 1.12 -9.46 3.20
N GLY A 286 2.09 -9.53 4.12
CA GLY A 286 2.31 -10.68 4.98
C GLY A 286 2.01 -10.32 6.43
N ASP A 287 1.19 -11.13 7.10
CA ASP A 287 0.80 -10.88 8.50
C ASP A 287 0.48 -12.18 9.25
N GLY A 288 0.97 -12.28 10.48
CA GLY A 288 0.63 -13.35 11.41
C GLY A 288 -0.60 -12.99 12.22
N THR A 289 -1.56 -13.91 12.32
CA THR A 289 -2.76 -13.71 13.13
C THR A 289 -3.16 -14.98 13.87
N LYS A 290 -3.84 -14.83 15.00
CA LYS A 290 -4.42 -15.96 15.71
C LYS A 290 -5.57 -16.52 14.91
N LEU A 291 -5.57 -17.83 14.66
CA LEU A 291 -6.72 -18.49 14.10
C LEU A 291 -7.82 -18.51 15.17
N ASN A 292 -8.88 -17.74 14.93
CA ASN A 292 -10.02 -17.63 15.83
C ASN A 292 -10.96 -18.86 15.76
N LEU A 293 -10.39 -20.06 15.72
CA LEU A 293 -11.10 -21.35 15.75
C LEU A 293 -10.51 -22.24 16.85
N TYR A 294 -11.39 -22.80 17.67
CA TYR A 294 -11.02 -23.80 18.67
C TYR A 294 -10.88 -25.19 18.03
N TYR A 295 -9.83 -25.90 18.43
CA TYR A 295 -9.65 -27.34 18.21
C TYR A 295 -9.44 -28.06 19.54
N LYS A 296 -9.72 -29.37 19.59
CA LYS A 296 -9.47 -30.20 20.76
C LYS A 296 -8.04 -30.74 20.72
N ASP A 297 -7.39 -30.68 21.87
CA ASP A 297 -6.07 -31.27 22.10
C ASP A 297 -6.05 -31.99 23.46
N TYR A 298 -5.25 -33.04 23.56
CA TYR A 298 -5.10 -33.78 24.81
C TYR A 298 -3.98 -33.17 25.66
N ASP A 299 -4.35 -32.51 26.76
CA ASP A 299 -3.35 -31.96 27.68
C ASP A 299 -2.79 -33.07 28.58
N LYS A 300 -1.55 -33.49 28.31
CA LYS A 300 -0.86 -34.53 29.09
C LYS A 300 -0.70 -34.18 30.57
N LYS A 301 -0.65 -32.89 30.95
CA LYS A 301 -0.52 -32.46 32.35
C LYS A 301 -1.85 -32.53 33.08
N GLN A 302 -2.94 -32.10 32.44
CA GLN A 302 -4.27 -32.08 33.03
C GLN A 302 -5.07 -33.38 32.79
N LYS A 303 -4.55 -34.31 31.97
CA LYS A 303 -5.16 -35.59 31.62
C LYS A 303 -6.59 -35.47 31.07
N ARG A 304 -6.89 -34.39 30.36
CA ARG A 304 -8.22 -34.11 29.79
C ARG A 304 -8.10 -33.44 28.43
N MET A 305 -9.18 -33.50 27.65
CA MET A 305 -9.30 -32.72 26.42
C MET A 305 -9.45 -31.24 26.79
N VAL A 306 -8.71 -30.38 26.08
CA VAL A 306 -8.76 -28.92 26.23
C VAL A 306 -8.96 -28.28 24.87
N ALA A 307 -9.64 -27.15 24.85
CA ALA A 307 -9.74 -26.31 23.65
C ALA A 307 -8.45 -25.50 23.49
N ARG A 308 -7.84 -25.54 22.29
CA ARG A 308 -6.68 -24.73 21.92
C ARG A 308 -6.96 -23.97 20.63
N THR A 309 -6.09 -22.99 20.35
CA THR A 309 -6.05 -22.21 19.11
C THR A 309 -4.65 -22.32 18.53
N ILE A 310 -4.53 -22.09 17.23
CA ILE A 310 -3.26 -22.08 16.50
C ILE A 310 -3.09 -20.72 15.83
N ASP A 311 -1.86 -20.34 15.50
CA ASP A 311 -1.60 -19.13 14.73
C ASP A 311 -1.46 -19.48 13.24
N VAL A 312 -1.77 -18.52 12.37
CA VAL A 312 -1.64 -18.65 10.93
C VAL A 312 -0.96 -17.41 10.37
N TYR A 313 0.01 -17.63 9.49
CA TYR A 313 0.61 -16.57 8.68
C TYR A 313 -0.03 -16.58 7.30
N GLU A 314 -0.54 -15.43 6.86
CA GLU A 314 -1.18 -15.27 5.54
C GLU A 314 -0.43 -14.29 4.68
N VAL A 315 -0.45 -14.56 3.38
CA VAL A 315 -0.03 -13.67 2.31
C VAL A 315 -1.26 -13.26 1.52
N MET A 316 -1.52 -11.97 1.39
CA MET A 316 -2.69 -11.42 0.73
C MET A 316 -2.31 -10.41 -0.36
N ASP A 317 -2.99 -10.46 -1.50
CA ASP A 317 -2.93 -9.38 -2.48
C ASP A 317 -3.72 -8.15 -2.00
N ALA A 318 -3.12 -6.97 -2.03
CA ALA A 318 -3.74 -5.75 -1.52
C ALA A 318 -4.83 -5.16 -2.44
N CYS A 319 -4.80 -5.46 -3.74
CA CYS A 319 -5.75 -4.96 -4.72
C CYS A 319 -7.06 -5.76 -4.68
N THR A 320 -6.93 -7.10 -4.67
CA THR A 320 -8.07 -8.02 -4.81
C THR A 320 -8.49 -8.66 -3.49
N GLU A 321 -7.71 -8.50 -2.42
CA GLU A 321 -7.92 -9.15 -1.12
C GLU A 321 -7.94 -10.67 -1.18
N VAL A 322 -7.42 -11.27 -2.26
CA VAL A 322 -7.24 -12.72 -2.36
C VAL A 322 -6.16 -13.11 -1.37
N PHE A 323 -6.46 -14.09 -0.53
CA PHE A 323 -5.44 -14.76 0.24
C PHE A 323 -4.69 -15.71 -0.71
N LEU A 324 -3.38 -15.48 -0.89
CA LEU A 324 -2.53 -16.12 -1.89
C LEU A 324 -1.79 -17.35 -1.38
N GLY A 325 -1.23 -17.28 -0.17
CA GLY A 325 -0.55 -18.41 0.48
C GLY A 325 -0.63 -18.31 2.00
N TYR A 326 -0.44 -19.43 2.69
CA TYR A 326 -0.59 -19.51 4.15
C TYR A 326 0.33 -20.55 4.78
N SER A 327 0.59 -20.43 6.08
CA SER A 327 1.27 -21.46 6.87
C SER A 327 0.78 -21.44 8.32
N PHE A 328 0.52 -22.62 8.89
CA PHE A 328 0.07 -22.76 10.27
C PHE A 328 1.26 -22.90 11.22
N GLY A 329 1.22 -22.16 12.32
CA GLY A 329 2.25 -22.21 13.34
C GLY A 329 2.48 -20.83 13.96
N GLN A 330 3.30 -20.80 15.01
CA GLN A 330 3.71 -19.55 15.63
C GLN A 330 4.43 -18.68 14.60
N GLU A 331 4.11 -17.38 14.59
CA GLU A 331 4.72 -16.42 13.66
C GLU A 331 6.24 -16.40 13.83
N ASN A 332 6.92 -16.89 12.81
CA ASN A 332 8.36 -17.11 12.79
C ASN A 332 8.86 -17.13 11.33
N PHE A 333 10.16 -17.04 11.07
CA PHE A 333 10.65 -16.95 9.69
C PHE A 333 10.26 -18.18 8.82
N LEU A 334 10.16 -19.38 9.39
CA LEU A 334 9.80 -20.60 8.67
C LEU A 334 8.35 -20.58 8.21
N THR A 335 7.43 -20.15 9.07
CA THR A 335 6.01 -20.00 8.70
C THR A 335 5.82 -18.94 7.62
N GLN A 336 6.57 -17.84 7.68
CA GLN A 336 6.60 -16.84 6.61
C GLN A 336 7.12 -17.42 5.30
N TYR A 337 8.29 -18.07 5.35
CA TYR A 337 8.90 -18.71 4.19
C TYR A 337 7.92 -19.69 3.51
N ASP A 338 7.26 -20.53 4.30
CA ASP A 338 6.29 -21.51 3.82
C ASP A 338 5.06 -20.87 3.17
N ALA A 339 4.53 -19.80 3.76
CA ALA A 339 3.38 -19.10 3.21
C ALA A 339 3.72 -18.40 1.87
N TYR A 340 4.87 -17.73 1.79
CA TYR A 340 5.33 -17.11 0.54
C TYR A 340 5.70 -18.15 -0.52
N ARG A 341 6.28 -19.27 -0.12
CA ARG A 341 6.58 -20.38 -1.01
C ARG A 341 5.31 -20.94 -1.65
N MET A 342 4.31 -21.23 -0.83
CA MET A 342 3.00 -21.66 -1.33
C MET A 342 2.41 -20.65 -2.32
N ALA A 343 2.48 -19.34 -2.01
CA ALA A 343 1.98 -18.30 -2.90
C ALA A 343 2.72 -18.30 -4.26
N LEU A 344 4.04 -18.33 -4.25
CA LEU A 344 4.86 -18.28 -5.46
C LEU A 344 4.73 -19.55 -6.30
N GLU A 345 4.68 -20.74 -5.68
CA GLU A 345 4.46 -22.02 -6.39
C GLU A 345 3.07 -22.09 -7.03
N THR A 346 2.05 -21.55 -6.35
CA THR A 346 0.66 -21.59 -6.84
C THR A 346 0.44 -20.59 -7.96
N TRP A 347 0.86 -19.34 -7.75
CA TRP A 347 0.53 -18.23 -8.62
C TRP A 347 1.57 -17.94 -9.68
N LYS A 348 2.82 -18.42 -9.48
CA LYS A 348 3.95 -18.24 -10.41
C LYS A 348 4.14 -16.79 -10.84
N VAL A 349 3.99 -15.87 -9.90
CA VAL A 349 4.16 -14.43 -10.12
C VAL A 349 4.99 -13.84 -8.99
N LYS A 350 6.01 -13.09 -9.37
CA LYS A 350 6.82 -12.31 -8.44
C LYS A 350 6.19 -10.92 -8.24
N PRO A 351 5.74 -10.59 -7.01
CA PRO A 351 5.13 -9.28 -6.75
C PRO A 351 6.14 -8.14 -6.82
N TYR A 352 5.63 -6.94 -7.10
CA TYR A 352 6.46 -5.74 -7.09
C TYR A 352 6.86 -5.35 -5.67
N GLU A 353 5.89 -5.24 -4.76
CA GLU A 353 6.13 -4.84 -3.37
C GLU A 353 5.63 -5.90 -2.39
N ILE A 354 6.44 -6.20 -1.37
CA ILE A 354 6.01 -6.96 -0.19
C ILE A 354 6.13 -6.09 1.05
N VAL A 355 5.04 -6.02 1.82
CA VAL A 355 5.01 -5.34 3.12
C VAL A 355 4.74 -6.35 4.23
N THR A 356 5.68 -6.46 5.17
CA THR A 356 5.54 -7.30 6.37
C THR A 356 5.47 -6.44 7.64
N ASP A 357 5.07 -7.05 8.76
CA ASP A 357 5.23 -6.38 10.06
C ASP A 357 6.71 -6.24 10.43
N ASN A 358 7.04 -5.34 11.35
CA ASN A 358 8.41 -5.12 11.84
C ASN A 358 8.63 -5.86 13.17
N GLN A 359 8.20 -7.13 13.19
CA GLN A 359 8.46 -8.07 14.29
C GLN A 359 9.94 -8.51 14.25
N GLY A 360 10.47 -8.91 15.42
CA GLY A 360 11.90 -9.19 15.61
C GLY A 360 12.52 -10.18 14.60
N GLY A 361 11.74 -11.13 14.08
CA GLY A 361 12.19 -12.13 13.10
C GLY A 361 12.58 -11.58 11.72
N HIS A 362 12.09 -10.40 11.33
CA HIS A 362 12.42 -9.77 10.04
C HIS A 362 13.78 -9.07 10.01
N LYS A 363 14.46 -8.97 11.16
CA LYS A 363 15.75 -8.27 11.27
C LYS A 363 16.96 -9.16 10.97
N THR A 364 16.76 -10.46 10.80
CA THR A 364 17.84 -11.38 10.43
C THR A 364 18.28 -11.06 8.99
N LYS A 365 19.60 -11.10 8.74
CA LYS A 365 20.16 -10.86 7.39
C LYS A 365 19.57 -11.83 6.35
N GLY A 366 19.22 -13.03 6.82
CA GLY A 366 18.57 -14.07 6.06
C GLY A 366 17.19 -13.71 5.55
N ALA A 367 16.31 -13.25 6.44
CA ALA A 367 14.97 -12.82 6.06
C ALA A 367 15.03 -11.66 5.06
N GLN A 368 15.91 -10.68 5.26
CA GLN A 368 16.10 -9.57 4.33
C GLN A 368 16.55 -10.02 2.94
N THR A 369 17.42 -11.04 2.87
CA THR A 369 17.91 -11.59 1.60
C THR A 369 16.80 -12.37 0.88
N PHE A 370 16.02 -13.16 1.62
CA PHE A 370 14.86 -13.87 1.09
C PHE A 370 13.83 -12.91 0.49
N PHE A 371 13.38 -11.91 1.24
CA PHE A 371 12.40 -10.94 0.75
C PHE A 371 12.89 -10.16 -0.48
N LYS A 372 14.18 -9.80 -0.54
CA LYS A 372 14.78 -9.17 -1.73
C LYS A 372 14.82 -10.07 -2.96
N LYS A 373 14.85 -11.40 -2.80
CA LYS A 373 14.79 -12.34 -3.93
C LYS A 373 13.38 -12.44 -4.50
N ILE A 374 12.37 -12.49 -3.61
CA ILE A 374 10.99 -12.78 -4.00
C ILE A 374 10.15 -11.56 -4.37
N CYS A 375 10.68 -10.34 -4.26
CA CYS A 375 10.01 -9.11 -4.71
C CYS A 375 11.02 -8.04 -5.12
N HIS A 376 10.56 -7.01 -5.85
CA HIS A 376 11.41 -5.87 -6.19
C HIS A 376 11.64 -4.91 -5.02
N LEU A 377 10.64 -4.76 -4.15
CA LEU A 377 10.68 -3.84 -3.03
C LEU A 377 10.11 -4.46 -1.77
N HIS A 378 10.96 -4.69 -0.77
CA HIS A 378 10.52 -5.12 0.56
C HIS A 378 10.49 -3.94 1.52
N LYS A 379 9.36 -3.75 2.22
CA LYS A 379 9.22 -2.76 3.30
C LYS A 379 8.70 -3.42 4.56
N THR A 380 9.20 -2.94 5.70
CA THR A 380 8.65 -3.27 7.01
C THR A 380 7.78 -2.12 7.51
N THR A 381 6.65 -2.43 8.13
CA THR A 381 5.76 -1.41 8.68
C THR A 381 6.45 -0.66 9.83
N MET A 382 6.35 0.67 9.89
CA MET A 382 6.95 1.40 11.02
C MET A 382 6.27 1.00 12.33
N PRO A 383 7.02 0.85 13.45
CA PRO A 383 6.41 0.58 14.75
C PRO A 383 5.35 1.65 15.07
N HIS A 384 4.19 1.21 15.58
CA HIS A 384 3.04 2.07 15.90
C HIS A 384 2.33 2.72 14.70
N ASN A 385 2.44 2.14 13.50
CA ASN A 385 1.75 2.57 12.27
C ASN A 385 0.86 1.48 11.63
N GLY A 386 0.32 0.53 12.42
CA GLY A 386 -0.48 -0.59 11.90
C GLY A 386 -1.67 -0.20 11.01
N GLN A 387 -2.20 1.02 11.18
CA GLN A 387 -3.31 1.56 10.38
C GLN A 387 -3.04 1.66 8.87
N SER A 388 -1.79 1.55 8.41
CA SER A 388 -1.47 1.59 6.97
C SER A 388 -1.70 0.27 6.24
N LYS A 389 -1.88 -0.86 6.94
CA LYS A 389 -2.11 -2.16 6.30
C LYS A 389 -3.60 -2.44 6.17
N SER A 390 -4.08 -2.75 4.95
CA SER A 390 -5.47 -3.16 4.75
C SER A 390 -5.74 -4.62 5.12
N ILE A 391 -4.70 -5.45 5.29
CA ILE A 391 -4.85 -6.88 5.62
C ILE A 391 -5.58 -7.09 6.96
N GLU A 392 -5.34 -6.26 7.98
CA GLU A 392 -6.06 -6.34 9.25
C GLU A 392 -7.56 -6.11 9.07
N SER A 393 -7.94 -5.17 8.19
CA SER A 393 -9.33 -4.88 7.84
C SER A 393 -9.97 -6.02 7.03
N ALA A 394 -9.24 -6.60 6.09
CA ALA A 394 -9.67 -7.77 5.34
C ALA A 394 -9.89 -8.97 6.27
N PHE A 395 -8.96 -9.25 7.18
CA PHE A 395 -9.11 -10.26 8.22
C PHE A 395 -10.31 -10.01 9.13
N GLY A 396 -10.52 -8.78 9.56
CA GLY A 396 -11.68 -8.41 10.37
C GLY A 396 -13.01 -8.74 9.66
N ARG A 397 -13.09 -8.49 8.35
CA ARG A 397 -14.26 -8.85 7.53
C ARG A 397 -14.36 -10.35 7.29
N PHE A 398 -13.25 -11.02 7.00
CA PHE A 398 -13.22 -12.48 6.85
C PHE A 398 -13.72 -13.19 8.10
N GLN A 399 -13.29 -12.75 9.28
CA GLN A 399 -13.78 -13.26 10.56
C GLN A 399 -15.28 -13.04 10.73
N GLN A 400 -15.78 -11.85 10.38
CA GLN A 400 -17.20 -11.50 10.53
C GLN A 400 -18.11 -12.18 9.52
N GLN A 401 -17.65 -12.39 8.29
CA GLN A 401 -18.50 -12.85 7.20
C GLN A 401 -18.43 -14.37 7.02
N VAL A 402 -17.27 -14.98 7.28
CA VAL A 402 -17.03 -16.39 7.03
C VAL A 402 -16.85 -17.16 8.33
N LEU A 403 -15.81 -16.86 9.11
CA LEU A 403 -15.47 -17.68 10.28
C LEU A 403 -16.53 -17.68 11.38
N HIS A 404 -17.28 -16.58 11.57
CA HIS A 404 -18.32 -16.50 12.60
C HIS A 404 -19.45 -17.54 12.43
N LYS A 405 -19.62 -18.10 11.22
CA LYS A 405 -20.62 -19.14 10.92
C LYS A 405 -20.31 -20.46 11.62
N LEU A 406 -19.05 -20.68 12.00
CA LEU A 406 -18.59 -21.92 12.60
C LEU A 406 -18.85 -21.95 14.10
N TYR A 407 -19.37 -23.07 14.59
CA TYR A 407 -19.69 -23.21 16.02
C TYR A 407 -18.45 -23.16 16.93
N ASN A 408 -17.27 -23.51 16.41
CA ASN A 408 -16.00 -23.50 17.13
C ASN A 408 -15.25 -22.16 17.01
N PHE A 409 -15.88 -21.12 16.48
CA PHE A 409 -15.32 -19.78 16.45
C PHE A 409 -15.04 -19.25 17.87
N THR A 410 -13.90 -18.61 18.09
CA THR A 410 -13.46 -18.16 19.42
C THR A 410 -14.04 -16.80 19.82
N GLY A 411 -14.60 -16.05 18.87
CA GLY A 411 -15.07 -14.69 19.04
C GLY A 411 -14.06 -13.67 18.53
N GLN A 412 -14.51 -12.44 18.34
CA GLN A 412 -13.56 -11.33 18.12
C GLN A 412 -12.84 -11.03 19.44
N ASN A 413 -11.61 -10.49 19.34
CA ASN A 413 -10.75 -10.09 20.46
C ASN A 413 -11.53 -9.63 21.71
N VAL A 414 -11.03 -9.98 22.90
CA VAL A 414 -11.61 -9.73 24.24
C VAL A 414 -12.08 -8.27 24.46
N THR A 415 -11.59 -7.31 23.68
CA THR A 415 -11.96 -5.89 23.70
C THR A 415 -13.17 -5.49 22.84
N ALA A 416 -13.84 -6.44 22.17
CA ALA A 416 -15.03 -6.14 21.36
C ALA A 416 -16.20 -5.64 22.25
N VAL A 417 -16.71 -4.44 21.95
CA VAL A 417 -17.71 -3.73 22.79
C VAL A 417 -19.14 -4.28 22.59
N LYS A 418 -19.39 -5.07 21.53
CA LYS A 418 -20.73 -5.58 21.20
C LYS A 418 -20.97 -6.94 21.84
N GLU A 419 -22.07 -7.06 22.57
CA GLU A 419 -22.47 -8.28 23.28
C GLU A 419 -22.66 -9.49 22.35
N ASN A 420 -23.16 -9.26 21.12
CA ASN A 420 -23.30 -10.29 20.07
C ASN A 420 -21.96 -10.74 19.45
N SER A 421 -20.85 -10.07 19.75
CA SER A 421 -19.51 -10.48 19.30
C SER A 421 -18.83 -11.44 20.29
N HIS A 422 -19.42 -11.65 21.47
CA HIS A 422 -18.95 -12.63 22.44
C HIS A 422 -19.54 -14.01 22.12
N VAL A 423 -18.66 -14.98 21.92
CA VAL A 423 -19.04 -16.39 21.75
C VAL A 423 -19.58 -16.93 23.07
N ASN A 424 -20.56 -17.83 22.98
CA ASN A 424 -21.04 -18.58 24.14
C ASN A 424 -19.95 -19.57 24.60
N VAL A 425 -19.05 -19.08 25.46
CA VAL A 425 -17.92 -19.86 25.99
C VAL A 425 -18.40 -21.11 26.73
N ASP A 426 -19.55 -21.03 27.41
CA ASP A 426 -20.15 -22.18 28.11
C ASP A 426 -20.53 -23.31 27.14
N LEU A 427 -21.06 -22.97 25.96
CA LEU A 427 -21.37 -23.95 24.91
C LEU A 427 -20.11 -24.68 24.41
N ILE A 428 -19.00 -23.96 24.24
CA ILE A 428 -17.72 -24.55 23.84
C ILE A 428 -17.16 -25.45 24.94
N MET A 429 -17.17 -24.98 26.19
CA MET A 429 -16.60 -25.71 27.33
C MET A 429 -17.34 -27.01 27.63
N VAL A 430 -18.66 -27.06 27.41
CA VAL A 430 -19.45 -28.30 27.56
C VAL A 430 -19.23 -29.29 26.39
N ASN A 431 -18.84 -28.79 25.21
CA ASN A 431 -18.70 -29.60 23.99
C ASN A 431 -17.25 -29.79 23.51
N ILE A 432 -16.25 -29.68 24.40
CA ILE A 432 -14.82 -29.77 24.03
C ILE A 432 -14.52 -31.08 23.26
N GLU A 433 -15.14 -32.21 23.64
CA GLU A 433 -14.91 -33.49 22.96
C GLU A 433 -15.40 -33.51 21.50
N ARG A 434 -16.38 -32.67 21.17
CA ARG A 434 -16.96 -32.54 19.83
C ARG A 434 -16.20 -31.55 18.94
N LEU A 435 -15.30 -30.74 19.51
CA LEU A 435 -14.44 -29.85 18.72
C LEU A 435 -13.63 -30.65 17.70
N PRO A 436 -13.23 -30.03 16.57
CA PRO A 436 -12.41 -30.71 15.58
C PRO A 436 -11.00 -30.92 16.13
N THR A 437 -10.30 -31.90 15.58
CA THR A 437 -8.86 -32.10 15.78
C THR A 437 -8.06 -30.99 15.08
N LEU A 438 -6.75 -30.95 15.31
CA LEU A 438 -5.87 -29.96 14.68
C LEU A 438 -5.93 -30.03 13.14
N GLU A 439 -5.89 -31.23 12.56
CA GLU A 439 -5.94 -31.40 11.10
C GLU A 439 -7.31 -31.01 10.53
N GLU A 440 -8.41 -31.39 11.21
CA GLU A 440 -9.76 -31.00 10.80
C GLU A 440 -9.98 -29.48 10.86
N VAL A 441 -9.43 -28.78 11.87
CA VAL A 441 -9.51 -27.30 11.92
C VAL A 441 -8.71 -26.65 10.79
N LYS A 442 -7.56 -27.21 10.41
CA LYS A 442 -6.79 -26.70 9.25
C LYS A 442 -7.61 -26.84 7.97
N GLU A 443 -8.23 -27.98 7.74
CA GLU A 443 -9.11 -28.20 6.58
C GLU A 443 -10.32 -27.25 6.58
N GLN A 444 -10.96 -27.06 7.75
CA GLN A 444 -12.04 -26.08 7.91
C GLN A 444 -11.59 -24.66 7.54
N TYR A 445 -10.42 -24.26 8.02
CA TYR A 445 -9.87 -22.94 7.70
C TYR A 445 -9.62 -22.77 6.20
N ILE A 446 -9.03 -23.78 5.55
CA ILE A 446 -8.79 -23.79 4.11
C ILE A 446 -10.10 -23.66 3.33
N ALA A 447 -11.15 -24.37 3.76
CA ALA A 447 -12.49 -24.25 3.16
C ALA A 447 -13.07 -22.83 3.31
N CYS A 448 -12.95 -22.22 4.49
CA CYS A 448 -13.35 -20.83 4.72
C CYS A 448 -12.54 -19.84 3.85
N ARG A 449 -11.25 -20.09 3.68
CA ARG A 449 -10.37 -19.26 2.85
C ARG A 449 -10.76 -19.33 1.38
N ASN A 450 -11.13 -20.53 0.91
CA ASN A 450 -11.68 -20.72 -0.43
C ASN A 450 -13.02 -19.98 -0.59
N GLU A 451 -13.92 -20.07 0.39
CA GLU A 451 -15.18 -19.30 0.39
C GLU A 451 -14.89 -17.80 0.26
N TRP A 452 -14.00 -17.24 1.10
CA TRP A 452 -13.60 -15.83 1.04
C TRP A 452 -13.07 -15.41 -0.32
N ASN A 453 -12.15 -16.18 -0.90
CA ASN A 453 -11.56 -15.91 -2.20
C ASN A 453 -12.61 -15.96 -3.32
N THR A 454 -13.67 -16.75 -3.17
CA THR A 454 -14.80 -16.83 -4.13
C THR A 454 -15.93 -15.85 -3.86
N MET A 455 -15.89 -15.07 -2.78
CA MET A 455 -16.89 -14.03 -2.50
C MET A 455 -16.61 -12.77 -3.32
N ASP A 456 -17.67 -12.00 -3.59
CA ASP A 456 -17.62 -10.70 -4.26
C ASP A 456 -16.66 -9.74 -3.54
N HIS A 457 -15.83 -9.05 -4.32
CA HIS A 457 -14.97 -8.00 -3.78
C HIS A 457 -15.81 -6.75 -3.43
N PRO A 458 -15.64 -6.13 -2.25
CA PRO A 458 -16.49 -5.04 -1.76
C PRO A 458 -16.50 -3.80 -2.66
N THR A 459 -15.44 -3.58 -3.43
CA THR A 459 -15.31 -2.42 -4.33
C THR A 459 -15.50 -2.77 -5.81
N SER A 460 -15.85 -4.02 -6.13
CA SER A 460 -16.11 -4.41 -7.52
C SER A 460 -17.44 -3.83 -7.99
N GLU A 461 -17.40 -2.84 -8.88
CA GLU A 461 -18.61 -2.28 -9.51
C GLU A 461 -19.33 -3.31 -10.40
N THR A 462 -18.59 -4.30 -10.90
CA THR A 462 -19.08 -5.36 -11.79
C THR A 462 -19.57 -6.60 -11.04
N GLY A 463 -19.40 -6.66 -9.72
CA GLY A 463 -19.75 -7.83 -8.90
C GLY A 463 -18.84 -9.04 -9.13
N MET A 464 -17.59 -8.81 -9.53
CA MET A 464 -16.61 -9.90 -9.66
C MET A 464 -16.18 -10.40 -8.29
N THR A 465 -15.92 -11.70 -8.21
CA THR A 465 -15.28 -12.32 -7.05
C THR A 465 -13.83 -11.86 -6.92
N ARG A 466 -13.27 -11.95 -5.72
CA ARG A 466 -11.84 -11.64 -5.49
C ARG A 466 -10.92 -12.44 -6.41
N MET A 467 -11.24 -13.73 -6.55
CA MET A 467 -10.52 -14.66 -7.41
C MET A 467 -10.59 -14.26 -8.88
N GLU A 468 -11.77 -13.92 -9.40
CA GLU A 468 -11.94 -13.46 -10.78
C GLU A 468 -11.19 -12.16 -11.04
N MET A 469 -11.20 -11.22 -10.09
CA MET A 469 -10.41 -9.99 -10.20
C MET A 469 -8.91 -10.30 -10.29
N TYR A 470 -8.43 -11.21 -9.45
CA TYR A 470 -7.01 -11.56 -9.42
C TYR A 470 -6.53 -12.26 -10.69
N THR A 471 -7.35 -13.13 -11.30
CA THR A 471 -6.97 -13.87 -12.51
C THR A 471 -7.24 -13.12 -13.80
N SER A 472 -8.19 -12.16 -13.81
CA SER A 472 -8.57 -11.41 -15.00
C SER A 472 -7.75 -10.14 -15.20
N LEU A 473 -7.30 -9.51 -14.11
CA LEU A 473 -6.52 -8.27 -14.17
C LEU A 473 -5.04 -8.60 -14.39
N ASN A 474 -4.42 -7.91 -15.35
CA ASN A 474 -2.99 -8.03 -15.59
C ASN A 474 -2.24 -6.86 -14.93
N SER A 475 -1.05 -7.14 -14.41
CA SER A 475 -0.19 -6.15 -13.77
C SER A 475 1.09 -5.97 -14.59
N PRO A 476 1.35 -4.79 -15.19
CA PRO A 476 2.52 -4.58 -16.04
C PRO A 476 3.86 -4.78 -15.34
N ASN A 477 3.90 -4.64 -14.02
CA ASN A 477 5.11 -4.68 -13.21
C ASN A 477 5.27 -5.97 -12.40
N ALA A 478 4.35 -6.93 -12.57
CA ALA A 478 4.47 -8.24 -11.95
C ALA A 478 5.18 -9.17 -12.93
N GLU A 479 6.30 -9.76 -12.49
CA GLU A 479 7.08 -10.68 -13.33
C GLU A 479 6.46 -12.08 -13.25
N PRO A 480 5.93 -12.66 -14.35
CA PRO A 480 5.56 -14.07 -14.36
C PRO A 480 6.83 -14.91 -14.20
N LEU A 481 6.72 -16.01 -13.47
CA LEU A 481 7.81 -16.93 -13.19
C LEU A 481 7.57 -18.27 -13.87
N GLU A 482 8.62 -18.86 -14.43
CA GLU A 482 8.63 -20.25 -14.87
C GLU A 482 8.91 -21.20 -13.70
N ASP A 483 8.59 -22.48 -13.87
CA ASP A 483 8.75 -23.50 -12.80
C ASP A 483 10.18 -23.61 -12.30
N TYR A 484 11.16 -23.48 -13.21
CA TYR A 484 12.58 -23.51 -12.85
C TYR A 484 13.00 -22.26 -12.05
N GLU A 485 12.42 -21.09 -12.34
CA GLU A 485 12.72 -19.84 -11.64
C GLU A 485 12.16 -19.88 -10.22
N VAL A 486 10.93 -20.39 -10.06
CA VAL A 486 10.33 -20.62 -8.75
C VAL A 486 11.21 -21.57 -7.92
N ALA A 487 11.64 -22.68 -8.49
CA ALA A 487 12.52 -23.63 -7.81
C ALA A 487 13.88 -22.99 -7.42
N ASP A 488 14.47 -22.18 -8.30
CA ASP A 488 15.75 -21.50 -8.02
C ASP A 488 15.65 -20.46 -6.88
N LEU A 489 14.51 -19.75 -6.77
CA LEU A 489 14.29 -18.76 -5.71
C LEU A 489 14.40 -19.35 -4.30
N PHE A 490 14.02 -20.63 -4.14
CA PHE A 490 14.00 -21.32 -2.85
C PHE A 490 15.26 -22.11 -2.52
N LYS A 491 16.19 -22.23 -3.48
CA LYS A 491 17.49 -22.86 -3.26
C LYS A 491 18.40 -21.98 -2.39
N ILE A 492 19.11 -22.62 -1.46
CA ILE A 492 20.06 -21.98 -0.54
C ILE A 492 21.43 -22.64 -0.61
N PHE A 493 22.48 -21.87 -0.34
CA PHE A 493 23.86 -22.36 -0.31
C PHE A 493 24.26 -22.84 1.09
N SER A 494 25.10 -23.87 1.15
CA SER A 494 25.75 -24.30 2.38
C SER A 494 26.74 -23.25 2.91
N THR A 495 26.90 -23.15 4.24
CA THR A 495 27.91 -22.27 4.86
C THR A 495 29.30 -22.80 4.65
N THR A 496 29.51 -24.09 4.93
CA THR A 496 30.80 -24.73 4.82
C THR A 496 30.88 -25.55 3.54
N SER A 497 32.09 -25.64 3.02
CA SER A 497 32.41 -26.63 2.00
C SER A 497 32.53 -27.99 2.66
N VAL A 498 32.13 -29.04 1.93
CA VAL A 498 32.24 -30.44 2.36
C VAL A 498 33.13 -31.16 1.37
N LYS A 499 33.98 -32.04 1.90
CA LYS A 499 34.91 -32.83 1.10
C LYS A 499 34.17 -33.99 0.43
N TYR A 500 34.32 -34.13 -0.89
CA TYR A 500 33.83 -35.26 -1.63
C TYR A 500 34.75 -36.47 -1.37
N GLY A 501 34.16 -37.59 -0.96
CA GLY A 501 34.90 -38.79 -0.55
C GLY A 501 34.58 -40.01 -1.42
N LYS A 502 35.25 -41.13 -1.11
CA LYS A 502 34.98 -42.44 -1.73
C LYS A 502 33.51 -42.88 -1.58
N ASP A 503 32.87 -42.45 -0.50
CA ASP A 503 31.48 -42.79 -0.20
C ASP A 503 30.49 -41.84 -0.89
N GLY A 504 30.99 -40.92 -1.72
CA GLY A 504 30.23 -39.85 -2.35
C GLY A 504 30.32 -38.56 -1.54
N TYR A 505 29.27 -37.75 -1.65
CA TYR A 505 29.16 -36.47 -0.97
C TYR A 505 28.25 -36.58 0.26
N CYS A 506 28.84 -36.56 1.45
CA CYS A 506 28.16 -36.86 2.70
C CYS A 506 28.26 -35.68 3.68
N PHE A 507 27.13 -35.24 4.21
CA PHE A 507 27.07 -34.15 5.20
C PHE A 507 25.90 -34.33 6.16
N GLU A 508 25.88 -33.56 7.24
CA GLU A 508 24.84 -33.60 8.26
C GLU A 508 24.13 -32.25 8.37
N ILE A 509 22.80 -32.27 8.38
CA ILE A 509 21.95 -31.11 8.70
C ILE A 509 21.00 -31.54 9.81
N ASP A 510 20.93 -30.78 10.90
CA ASP A 510 20.05 -31.04 12.06
C ASP A 510 20.09 -32.49 12.57
N LYS A 511 21.30 -33.06 12.72
CA LYS A 511 21.53 -34.45 13.17
C LYS A 511 21.01 -35.53 12.22
N LYS A 512 20.64 -35.14 11.00
CA LYS A 512 20.27 -36.06 9.93
C LYS A 512 21.41 -36.13 8.93
N GLU A 513 21.92 -37.34 8.75
CA GLU A 513 22.96 -37.62 7.76
C GLU A 513 22.35 -37.71 6.36
N TYR A 514 22.97 -37.01 5.41
CA TYR A 514 22.63 -37.00 4.01
C TYR A 514 23.80 -37.55 3.20
N ARG A 515 23.50 -38.46 2.26
CA ARG A 515 24.50 -39.11 1.40
C ARG A 515 24.07 -39.00 -0.05
N TYR A 516 24.92 -38.38 -0.85
CA TYR A 516 24.69 -38.13 -2.27
C TYR A 516 25.79 -38.73 -3.12
N GLN A 517 25.48 -38.97 -4.39
CA GLN A 517 26.41 -39.45 -5.39
C GLN A 517 26.09 -38.76 -6.73
N VAL A 518 27.10 -38.59 -7.58
CA VAL A 518 26.92 -38.08 -8.94
C VAL A 518 26.74 -39.27 -9.87
N TYR A 519 25.72 -39.21 -10.71
CA TYR A 519 25.33 -40.27 -11.63
C TYR A 519 25.40 -39.75 -13.06
N ASP A 520 25.76 -40.64 -13.98
CA ASP A 520 25.76 -40.37 -15.42
C ASP A 520 24.34 -40.52 -16.02
N GLU A 521 24.21 -40.29 -17.33
CA GLU A 521 22.94 -40.42 -18.06
C GLU A 521 22.36 -41.84 -18.03
N SER A 522 23.20 -42.86 -17.80
CA SER A 522 22.78 -44.27 -17.66
C SER A 522 22.29 -44.61 -16.26
N GLY A 523 22.41 -43.66 -15.32
CA GLY A 523 22.07 -43.83 -13.92
C GLY A 523 23.12 -44.61 -13.13
N GLN A 524 24.30 -44.89 -13.69
CA GLN A 524 25.45 -45.44 -12.96
C GLN A 524 26.24 -44.29 -12.30
N VAL A 525 27.07 -44.61 -11.31
CA VAL A 525 27.96 -43.62 -10.72
C VAL A 525 28.92 -43.12 -11.79
N ASP A 526 28.95 -41.80 -11.98
CA ASP A 526 29.90 -41.18 -12.90
C ASP A 526 31.32 -41.34 -12.33
N LEU A 527 32.07 -42.29 -12.89
CA LEU A 527 33.42 -42.62 -12.44
C LEU A 527 34.45 -41.58 -12.88
N ASN A 528 34.19 -40.84 -13.94
CA ASN A 528 35.06 -39.74 -14.37
C ASN A 528 35.01 -38.63 -13.34
N PHE A 529 33.79 -38.18 -13.00
CA PHE A 529 33.58 -37.20 -11.93
C PHE A 529 34.09 -37.74 -10.59
N HIS A 530 33.76 -38.98 -10.24
CA HIS A 530 34.12 -39.55 -8.94
C HIS A 530 35.64 -39.56 -8.74
N MET A 531 36.39 -40.15 -9.67
CA MET A 531 37.85 -40.29 -9.53
C MET A 531 38.59 -38.95 -9.57
N GLN A 532 38.13 -38.00 -10.38
CA GLN A 532 38.73 -36.67 -10.46
C GLN A 532 38.52 -35.84 -9.19
N ASN A 533 37.42 -36.08 -8.46
CA ASN A 533 36.98 -35.20 -7.37
C ASN A 533 37.05 -35.83 -5.97
N VAL A 534 37.48 -37.08 -5.83
CA VAL A 534 37.79 -37.64 -4.50
C VAL A 534 38.91 -36.82 -3.87
N GLY A 535 38.59 -36.13 -2.78
CA GLY A 535 39.54 -35.26 -2.09
C GLY A 535 39.20 -33.77 -2.18
N GLU A 536 38.43 -33.39 -3.19
CA GLU A 536 38.05 -32.00 -3.46
C GLU A 536 36.91 -31.54 -2.55
N SER A 537 36.81 -30.23 -2.32
CA SER A 537 35.77 -29.64 -1.46
C SER A 537 34.81 -28.78 -2.26
N PHE A 538 33.51 -29.00 -2.06
CA PHE A 538 32.45 -28.27 -2.74
C PHE A 538 31.57 -27.55 -1.72
N ARG A 539 30.98 -26.43 -2.11
CA ARG A 539 29.74 -25.95 -1.46
C ARG A 539 28.57 -26.61 -2.17
N TYR A 540 27.46 -26.75 -1.48
CA TYR A 540 26.26 -27.33 -2.08
C TYR A 540 25.11 -26.33 -2.04
N ARG A 541 24.33 -26.28 -3.12
CA ARG A 541 23.10 -25.50 -3.23
C ARG A 541 21.92 -26.45 -3.28
N TYR A 542 20.91 -26.24 -2.44
CA TYR A 542 19.83 -27.19 -2.25
C TYR A 542 18.52 -26.50 -1.86
N ASP A 543 17.40 -27.18 -2.11
CA ASP A 543 16.10 -26.80 -1.58
C ASP A 543 15.87 -27.51 -0.24
N PRO A 544 15.64 -26.81 0.88
CA PRO A 544 15.44 -27.46 2.17
C PRO A 544 14.18 -28.33 2.28
N LYS A 545 13.15 -28.07 1.45
CA LYS A 545 11.95 -28.91 1.37
C LYS A 545 12.09 -30.02 0.33
N ASP A 546 12.98 -29.84 -0.65
CA ASP A 546 13.27 -30.82 -1.68
C ASP A 546 14.75 -31.19 -1.74
N MET A 547 15.09 -32.25 -0.99
CA MET A 547 16.44 -32.81 -0.92
C MET A 547 16.68 -33.89 -2.00
N THR A 548 15.87 -33.98 -3.05
CA THR A 548 16.05 -35.00 -4.10
C THR A 548 17.23 -34.70 -5.02
N VAL A 549 17.61 -33.43 -5.16
CA VAL A 549 18.76 -32.99 -5.93
C VAL A 549 19.49 -31.91 -5.15
N ILE A 550 20.82 -32.00 -5.13
CA ILE A 550 21.68 -30.90 -4.69
C ILE A 550 22.63 -30.54 -5.82
N GLU A 551 23.00 -29.29 -5.90
CA GLU A 551 24.00 -28.81 -6.85
C GLU A 551 25.34 -28.68 -6.13
N LEU A 552 26.41 -29.19 -6.75
CA LEU A 552 27.77 -29.05 -6.26
C LEU A 552 28.45 -27.86 -6.93
N TRP A 553 29.01 -26.98 -6.12
CA TRP A 553 29.64 -25.74 -6.55
C TRP A 553 31.09 -25.69 -6.04
N ARG A 554 32.04 -25.56 -6.96
CA ARG A 554 33.45 -25.41 -6.65
C ARG A 554 33.76 -23.98 -6.23
N THR A 555 34.60 -23.84 -5.21
CA THR A 555 35.09 -22.52 -4.79
C THR A 555 36.33 -22.15 -5.59
N THR A 556 36.27 -21.06 -6.35
CA THR A 556 37.37 -20.54 -7.16
C THR A 556 37.73 -19.11 -6.72
N ALA A 557 38.87 -18.58 -7.17
CA ALA A 557 39.29 -17.21 -6.88
C ALA A 557 38.29 -16.14 -7.34
N THR A 558 37.54 -16.42 -8.40
CA THR A 558 36.52 -15.52 -8.97
C THR A 558 35.12 -15.72 -8.38
N GLY A 559 34.93 -16.73 -7.53
CA GLY A 559 33.64 -17.05 -6.90
C GLY A 559 33.26 -18.53 -7.00
N LEU A 560 31.99 -18.82 -6.75
CA LEU A 560 31.45 -20.17 -6.85
C LEU A 560 31.14 -20.51 -8.31
N VAL A 561 31.62 -21.66 -8.78
CA VAL A 561 31.38 -22.18 -10.13
C VAL A 561 30.57 -23.47 -10.01
N TYR A 562 29.51 -23.58 -10.79
CA TYR A 562 28.68 -24.78 -10.86
C TYR A 562 29.50 -25.93 -11.46
N GLU A 563 29.45 -27.10 -10.82
CA GLU A 563 30.18 -28.28 -11.27
C GLU A 563 29.22 -29.36 -11.81
N THR A 564 28.28 -29.83 -10.98
CA THR A 564 27.33 -30.88 -11.35
C THR A 564 26.20 -30.98 -10.33
N ASP A 565 25.14 -31.70 -10.68
CA ASP A 565 24.10 -32.14 -9.75
C ASP A 565 24.46 -33.48 -9.11
N ALA A 566 24.02 -33.68 -7.87
CA ALA A 566 24.13 -34.94 -7.14
C ALA A 566 22.78 -35.34 -6.56
N THR A 567 22.48 -36.63 -6.56
CA THR A 567 21.20 -37.18 -6.07
C THR A 567 21.44 -38.19 -4.94
N PRO A 568 20.41 -38.51 -4.11
CA PRO A 568 20.57 -39.42 -2.99
C PRO A 568 21.18 -40.75 -3.41
N LYS A 569 22.19 -41.19 -2.65
CA LYS A 569 22.93 -42.40 -2.98
C LYS A 569 21.99 -43.62 -3.01
N VAL A 570 21.95 -44.30 -4.16
CA VAL A 570 21.19 -45.53 -4.37
C VAL A 570 21.59 -46.58 -3.34
N LYS A 571 20.57 -47.18 -2.71
CA LYS A 571 20.73 -48.27 -1.74
C LYS A 571 20.35 -49.57 -2.40
N ILE A 572 21.24 -50.55 -2.31
CA ILE A 572 21.02 -51.92 -2.78
C ILE A 572 20.98 -52.86 -1.58
N HIS A 573 20.12 -53.88 -1.66
CA HIS A 573 20.05 -54.87 -0.58
C HIS A 573 21.36 -55.66 -0.49
N ARG A 574 21.89 -55.79 0.73
CA ARG A 574 23.14 -56.53 0.96
C ARG A 574 22.95 -58.01 0.70
N ALA A 575 21.86 -58.59 1.23
CA ALA A 575 21.55 -60.00 1.08
C ALA A 575 21.02 -60.29 -0.34
N THR A 576 21.62 -61.25 -1.02
CA THR A 576 21.21 -61.63 -2.39
C THR A 576 19.73 -62.05 -2.46
N ALA A 577 19.19 -62.68 -1.41
CA ALA A 577 17.80 -63.11 -1.35
C ALA A 577 16.78 -61.95 -1.30
N GLU A 578 17.22 -60.74 -0.93
CA GLU A 578 16.37 -59.54 -0.84
C GLU A 578 16.49 -58.63 -2.08
N ARG A 579 17.43 -58.92 -3.00
CA ARG A 579 17.62 -58.12 -4.22
C ARG A 579 16.61 -58.51 -5.28
N ASP A 580 16.00 -57.50 -5.90
CA ASP A 580 15.21 -57.67 -7.11
C ASP A 580 16.09 -57.63 -8.38
N GLU A 581 15.47 -57.73 -9.55
CA GLU A 581 16.18 -57.66 -10.83
C GLU A 581 16.84 -56.29 -11.06
N LYS A 582 16.25 -55.21 -10.53
CA LYS A 582 16.78 -53.85 -10.68
C LYS A 582 18.04 -53.66 -9.85
N ASP A 583 18.02 -54.10 -8.59
CA ASP A 583 19.16 -54.09 -7.68
C ASP A 583 20.34 -54.89 -8.26
N ASN A 584 20.06 -56.07 -8.82
CA ASN A 584 21.10 -56.90 -9.43
C ASN A 584 21.65 -56.24 -10.70
N ASN A 585 20.80 -55.74 -11.60
CA ASN A 585 21.25 -55.11 -12.82
C ASN A 585 22.11 -53.86 -12.53
N PHE A 586 21.68 -53.02 -11.59
CA PHE A 586 22.44 -51.86 -11.14
C PHE A 586 23.79 -52.28 -10.55
N LEU A 587 23.80 -53.22 -9.59
CA LEU A 587 25.03 -53.68 -8.93
C LEU A 587 26.04 -54.25 -9.92
N PHE A 588 25.63 -55.16 -10.79
CA PHE A 588 26.56 -55.83 -11.71
C PHE A 588 27.06 -54.89 -12.81
N THR A 589 26.22 -53.96 -13.28
CA THR A 589 26.64 -52.91 -14.21
C THR A 589 27.68 -52.01 -13.54
N GLN A 590 27.41 -51.52 -12.32
CA GLN A 590 28.34 -50.67 -11.59
C GLN A 590 29.68 -51.37 -11.31
N LEU A 591 29.65 -52.66 -10.95
CA LEU A 591 30.89 -53.44 -10.72
C LEU A 591 31.73 -53.55 -11.99
N ARG A 592 31.08 -53.73 -13.15
CA ARG A 592 31.77 -53.77 -14.45
C ARG A 592 32.36 -52.40 -14.80
N GLU A 593 31.62 -51.31 -14.62
CA GLU A 593 32.13 -49.96 -14.87
C GLU A 593 33.29 -49.60 -13.93
N ASN A 594 33.21 -49.98 -12.65
CA ASN A 594 34.31 -49.80 -11.70
C ASN A 594 35.58 -50.54 -12.15
N GLU A 595 35.44 -51.77 -12.66
CA GLU A 595 36.56 -52.52 -13.21
C GLU A 595 37.13 -51.86 -14.46
N ARG A 596 36.27 -51.48 -15.42
CA ARG A 596 36.65 -50.78 -16.66
C ARG A 596 37.42 -49.50 -16.36
N ALA A 597 36.92 -48.63 -15.49
CA ALA A 597 37.57 -47.37 -15.12
C ALA A 597 38.94 -47.59 -14.46
N ARG A 598 39.05 -48.58 -13.56
CA ARG A 598 40.31 -48.91 -12.89
C ARG A 598 41.34 -49.48 -13.85
N VAL A 599 40.92 -50.34 -14.79
CA VAL A 599 41.80 -50.88 -15.82
C VAL A 599 42.25 -49.78 -16.78
N ALA A 600 41.34 -48.92 -17.23
CA ALA A 600 41.65 -47.79 -18.11
C ALA A 600 42.67 -46.83 -17.48
N HIS A 601 42.47 -46.47 -16.21
CA HIS A 601 43.43 -45.65 -15.47
C HIS A 601 44.78 -46.35 -15.29
N HIS A 602 44.79 -47.67 -15.08
CA HIS A 602 46.03 -48.44 -14.98
C HIS A 602 46.82 -48.43 -16.30
N ILE A 603 46.15 -48.65 -17.44
CA ILE A 603 46.78 -48.60 -18.77
C ILE A 603 47.35 -47.21 -19.04
N ALA A 604 46.59 -46.14 -18.77
CA ALA A 604 47.08 -44.77 -18.90
C ALA A 604 48.31 -44.50 -18.00
N SER A 605 48.30 -45.01 -16.78
CA SER A 605 49.46 -44.89 -15.89
C SER A 605 50.69 -45.66 -16.40
N GLU A 606 50.50 -46.80 -17.08
CA GLU A 606 51.59 -47.54 -17.71
C GLU A 606 52.18 -46.75 -18.89
N GLU A 607 51.32 -46.11 -19.68
CA GLU A 607 51.69 -45.27 -20.82
C GLU A 607 52.61 -44.11 -20.42
N LEU A 608 52.32 -43.41 -19.32
CA LEU A 608 53.20 -42.38 -18.76
C LEU A 608 54.63 -42.88 -18.50
N LEU A 609 54.77 -44.12 -18.04
CA LEU A 609 56.08 -44.69 -17.68
C LEU A 609 56.83 -45.22 -18.91
N LEU A 610 56.12 -45.52 -20.00
CA LEU A 610 56.72 -46.00 -21.25
C LEU A 610 57.51 -44.90 -21.97
N GLU A 611 57.01 -43.66 -21.95
CA GLU A 611 57.66 -42.51 -22.61
C GLU A 611 59.08 -42.27 -22.07
N GLU A 612 59.25 -42.29 -20.75
CA GLU A 612 60.54 -42.04 -20.09
C GLU A 612 61.36 -43.32 -19.84
N SER A 613 60.90 -44.48 -20.37
CA SER A 613 61.52 -45.79 -20.12
C SER A 613 61.71 -46.11 -18.62
N MET A 614 60.81 -45.61 -17.77
CA MET A 614 60.88 -45.74 -16.30
C MET A 614 60.00 -46.85 -15.73
N SER A 615 59.29 -47.62 -16.58
CA SER A 615 58.40 -48.68 -16.09
C SER A 615 59.16 -49.86 -15.48
N GLU A 616 58.51 -50.59 -14.57
CA GLU A 616 59.08 -51.76 -13.89
C GLU A 616 59.53 -52.84 -14.88
N ALA A 617 58.92 -52.89 -16.07
CA ALA A 617 59.32 -53.78 -17.16
C ALA A 617 60.79 -53.56 -17.61
N TYR A 618 61.29 -52.33 -17.56
CA TYR A 618 62.70 -52.01 -17.89
C TYR A 618 63.69 -52.53 -16.85
N THR A 619 63.22 -52.79 -15.62
CA THR A 619 64.01 -53.45 -14.56
C THR A 619 63.83 -54.98 -14.55
N ARG A 620 63.19 -55.56 -15.58
CA ARG A 620 62.81 -56.99 -15.68
C ARG A 620 61.84 -57.46 -14.60
N LEU A 621 61.14 -56.53 -13.95
CA LEU A 621 60.07 -56.85 -13.01
C LEU A 621 58.74 -57.00 -13.78
N ILE A 622 57.84 -57.82 -13.25
CA ILE A 622 56.51 -58.02 -13.81
C ILE A 622 55.60 -56.93 -13.26
N ILE A 623 54.98 -56.14 -14.15
CA ILE A 623 54.01 -55.12 -13.74
C ILE A 623 52.78 -55.82 -13.14
N PRO A 624 52.36 -55.47 -11.91
CA PRO A 624 51.21 -56.08 -11.28
C PRO A 624 49.92 -55.64 -11.98
N ARG A 625 49.07 -56.61 -12.33
CA ARG A 625 47.74 -56.34 -12.91
C ARG A 625 46.78 -55.76 -11.85
N PRO A 626 45.76 -55.01 -12.28
CA PRO A 626 44.66 -54.62 -11.41
C PRO A 626 44.04 -55.85 -10.71
N VAL A 627 43.80 -55.72 -9.40
CA VAL A 627 43.31 -56.82 -8.56
C VAL A 627 41.96 -57.33 -9.04
N GLY A 628 41.87 -58.62 -9.35
CA GLY A 628 40.64 -59.27 -9.81
C GLY A 628 40.51 -59.39 -11.33
N VAL A 629 41.45 -58.82 -12.10
CA VAL A 629 41.44 -58.92 -13.57
C VAL A 629 42.37 -60.05 -14.03
N SER A 630 41.86 -60.90 -14.94
CA SER A 630 42.61 -62.01 -15.53
C SER A 630 43.67 -61.51 -16.53
N LYS A 631 44.47 -62.42 -17.10
CA LYS A 631 45.49 -62.01 -18.09
C LYS A 631 44.80 -61.70 -19.42
N ASP A 632 43.99 -62.66 -19.88
CA ASP A 632 43.22 -62.56 -21.11
C ASP A 632 42.32 -61.31 -21.10
N SER A 633 41.65 -61.04 -19.97
CA SER A 633 40.82 -59.82 -19.84
C SER A 633 41.62 -58.52 -19.90
N MET A 634 42.86 -58.49 -19.39
CA MET A 634 43.71 -57.31 -19.52
C MET A 634 44.16 -57.08 -20.97
N ASP A 635 44.42 -58.16 -21.71
CA ASP A 635 44.79 -58.07 -23.13
C ASP A 635 43.60 -57.54 -23.96
N ASP A 636 42.38 -58.02 -23.70
CA ASP A 636 41.14 -57.50 -24.30
C ASP A 636 40.94 -56.00 -24.00
N TYR A 637 41.15 -55.58 -22.74
CA TYR A 637 41.01 -54.16 -22.37
C TYR A 637 42.08 -53.26 -23.01
N ARG A 638 43.29 -53.78 -23.25
CA ARG A 638 44.33 -53.04 -23.98
C ARG A 638 43.94 -52.85 -25.44
N GLU A 639 43.34 -53.86 -26.07
CA GLU A 639 42.77 -53.72 -27.41
C GLU A 639 41.64 -52.69 -27.42
N GLU A 640 40.71 -52.73 -26.45
CA GLU A 640 39.63 -51.73 -26.34
C GLU A 640 40.17 -50.30 -26.11
N TYR A 641 41.25 -50.15 -25.34
CA TYR A 641 41.90 -48.85 -25.09
C TYR A 641 42.60 -48.32 -26.35
N ALA A 642 43.34 -49.18 -27.05
CA ALA A 642 43.99 -48.82 -28.32
C ALA A 642 42.98 -48.46 -29.44
N ASP A 643 41.83 -49.14 -29.47
CA ASP A 643 40.71 -48.84 -30.36
C ASP A 643 39.94 -47.56 -29.96
N GLY A 644 40.26 -46.95 -28.81
CA GLY A 644 39.59 -45.77 -28.27
C GLY A 644 38.18 -46.03 -27.70
N LYS A 645 37.79 -47.30 -27.55
CA LYS A 645 36.51 -47.74 -26.95
C LYS A 645 36.54 -47.69 -25.43
N LEU A 646 37.73 -47.78 -24.84
CA LEU A 646 37.97 -47.55 -23.42
C LEU A 646 38.82 -46.29 -23.25
N ARG A 647 38.43 -45.41 -22.33
CA ARG A 647 39.18 -44.18 -22.02
C ARG A 647 39.43 -44.08 -20.54
N ALA A 648 40.56 -43.47 -20.18
CA ALA A 648 40.86 -43.20 -18.79
C ALA A 648 39.85 -42.19 -18.21
N PRO A 649 39.39 -42.39 -16.96
CA PRO A 649 38.38 -41.53 -16.35
C PRO A 649 38.91 -40.14 -15.95
N VAL A 650 40.24 -39.96 -15.89
CA VAL A 650 40.89 -38.71 -15.54
C VAL A 650 41.92 -38.39 -16.62
N ASP A 651 41.84 -37.20 -17.19
CA ASP A 651 42.83 -36.71 -18.14
C ASP A 651 44.16 -36.41 -17.46
N TYR A 652 45.25 -36.46 -18.23
CA TYR A 652 46.55 -36.00 -17.73
C TYR A 652 46.49 -34.52 -17.34
N LEU A 653 47.28 -34.13 -16.35
CA LEU A 653 47.44 -32.73 -16.02
C LEU A 653 48.06 -32.00 -17.23
N PRO A 654 47.75 -30.70 -17.43
CA PRO A 654 48.36 -29.92 -18.49
C PRO A 654 49.90 -30.01 -18.44
N GLY A 655 50.51 -30.39 -19.57
CA GLY A 655 51.97 -30.58 -19.70
C GLY A 655 52.53 -31.88 -19.12
N THR A 656 51.69 -32.79 -18.61
CA THR A 656 52.13 -34.09 -18.07
C THR A 656 51.64 -35.29 -18.89
N GLY A 657 51.01 -35.06 -20.04
CA GLY A 657 50.53 -36.12 -20.93
C GLY A 657 51.55 -36.51 -21.99
N LEU A 658 51.38 -37.70 -22.56
CA LEU A 658 52.22 -38.24 -23.64
C LEU A 658 52.46 -37.23 -24.77
N GLY A 659 53.72 -36.86 -25.02
CA GLY A 659 54.10 -35.97 -26.12
C GLY A 659 53.68 -34.51 -26.00
N THR A 660 53.27 -34.04 -24.81
CA THR A 660 52.82 -32.65 -24.57
C THR A 660 53.91 -31.71 -24.03
N TYR A 661 55.17 -32.12 -24.04
CA TYR A 661 56.33 -31.27 -23.71
C TYR A 661 56.65 -30.35 -24.90
N GLU A 662 56.04 -29.16 -24.96
CA GLU A 662 56.67 -28.06 -25.69
C GLU A 662 57.85 -27.56 -24.85
N PRO A 663 59.09 -27.53 -25.38
CA PRO A 663 60.23 -26.98 -24.66
C PRO A 663 60.12 -25.45 -24.70
N ASP A 664 59.26 -24.90 -23.84
CA ASP A 664 59.21 -23.46 -23.60
C ASP A 664 60.30 -23.09 -22.58
N ASP A 665 61.13 -22.11 -22.95
CA ASP A 665 62.28 -21.54 -22.22
C ASP A 665 61.92 -20.85 -20.87
N GLU A 666 60.82 -21.21 -20.21
CA GLU A 666 60.41 -20.66 -18.91
C GLU A 666 60.15 -21.77 -17.87
N GLU A 667 61.24 -22.26 -17.26
CA GLU A 667 61.22 -22.96 -15.98
C GLU A 667 60.61 -22.07 -14.88
N GLU A 668 59.29 -21.96 -14.70
CA GLU A 668 58.72 -21.46 -13.41
C GLU A 668 57.19 -21.57 -13.17
N ARG A 669 56.47 -22.56 -13.71
CA ARG A 669 55.09 -22.82 -13.25
C ARG A 669 54.88 -24.24 -12.77
N GLY A 670 55.27 -24.46 -11.51
CA GLY A 670 54.93 -25.69 -10.79
C GLY A 670 53.42 -25.91 -10.65
N VAL A 671 53.04 -27.17 -10.48
CA VAL A 671 51.65 -27.61 -10.25
C VAL A 671 51.16 -27.02 -8.92
N ALA A 672 50.32 -25.98 -8.98
CA ALA A 672 49.71 -25.40 -7.78
C ALA A 672 48.66 -26.37 -7.23
N SER A 673 48.86 -26.86 -5.99
CA SER A 673 47.84 -27.65 -5.31
C SER A 673 46.62 -26.78 -4.99
N VAL A 674 45.43 -27.30 -5.26
CA VAL A 674 44.11 -26.63 -5.20
C VAL A 674 43.69 -26.23 -3.75
N GLY A 675 44.55 -26.46 -2.75
CA GLY A 675 44.22 -26.39 -1.32
C GLY A 675 44.27 -25.01 -0.64
N GLU A 676 44.62 -23.92 -1.32
CA GLU A 676 44.94 -22.65 -0.63
C GLU A 676 43.99 -21.48 -0.85
N PHE A 677 42.67 -21.66 -0.93
CA PHE A 677 41.77 -20.49 -0.97
C PHE A 677 40.49 -20.69 -0.16
N THR A 678 40.49 -20.19 1.09
CA THR A 678 39.26 -19.99 1.88
C THR A 678 39.10 -18.51 2.26
N LYS A 679 38.04 -17.87 1.75
CA LYS A 679 37.16 -16.94 2.49
C LYS A 679 35.90 -16.54 1.71
N GLU A 680 34.75 -16.84 2.33
CA GLU A 680 33.41 -16.18 2.37
C GLU A 680 32.91 -15.33 1.18
N THR A 681 31.65 -15.40 0.73
CA THR A 681 30.39 -15.27 1.49
C THR A 681 29.19 -15.66 0.60
N SER A 682 28.22 -16.41 1.12
CA SER A 682 26.79 -16.21 0.81
C SER A 682 26.00 -16.79 1.98
N GLY A 683 25.32 -15.89 2.69
CA GLY A 683 24.70 -16.17 3.99
C GLY A 683 23.21 -16.38 3.84
N PHE A 684 22.80 -17.64 3.80
CA PHE A 684 21.60 -18.10 4.52
C PHE A 684 21.60 -19.63 4.56
N THR A 685 21.53 -20.22 5.76
CA THR A 685 21.49 -21.68 5.92
C THR A 685 20.20 -22.14 6.59
N TRP A 686 19.87 -23.41 6.39
CA TRP A 686 18.79 -24.06 7.11
C TRP A 686 18.96 -23.98 8.63
N ALA A 687 20.18 -24.17 9.15
CA ALA A 687 20.45 -24.00 10.58
C ALA A 687 20.18 -22.57 11.08
N ASP A 688 20.36 -21.55 10.24
CA ASP A 688 20.01 -20.16 10.58
C ASP A 688 18.49 -19.91 10.54
N MET A 689 17.72 -20.71 9.79
CA MET A 689 16.26 -20.68 9.91
C MET A 689 15.79 -21.16 11.29
N TYR A 690 16.44 -22.18 11.86
CA TYR A 690 16.02 -22.80 13.12
C TYR A 690 16.68 -22.28 14.39
N LYS A 691 17.80 -21.55 14.29
CA LYS A 691 18.52 -21.01 15.46
C LYS A 691 17.76 -19.90 16.21
N ASP A 692 16.76 -19.29 15.58
CA ASP A 692 15.95 -18.20 16.12
C ASP A 692 14.49 -18.61 16.49
N PHE A 693 14.22 -19.93 16.63
CA PHE A 693 12.92 -20.46 17.10
C PHE A 693 12.90 -20.84 18.59
#